data_AF-R7CET1-F1
#
_entry.id   AF-R7CET1-F1
#
_cell.length_a   1.000
_cell.length_b   1.000
_cell.length_c   1.000
_cell.angle_alpha   90.00
_cell.angle_beta   90.00
_cell.angle_gamma   90.00
#
_symmetry.space_group_name_H-M   'P 1'
#
loop_
_entity.id
_entity.type
_entity.pdbx_description
1 polymer ?
#
loop_
_entity_poly.entity_id
_entity_poly.type
_entity_poly.pdbx_seq_one_letter_code
_entity_poly.pdbx_strand_id
1 'polypeptide(L)'
;MTLYSSRDEISEQYRWDLTSIFETDEAFLAALEKAKKYPEKYLAFKGRISQAPETLLEYLQFDDEVSIELSKLINYANRKADEDTRASLYQDYSSQVMSLYVSISSACSWFASELLSLSETRMDDFYQQCPDLELYRRALDVIFRRRAHVLSPAEEQLLASVGDMASQPEKVFSLLNDADLTFEDALDSKGDAHQVTHGSYVPLMMSTDKTLRENAYHSLYATYKQFRNTFAATLGAQNKQLKFYSDARKYPSMLASALDGNEVPTEVYTNLIEAVHENFAALHKYVALRKELLEVEELHFSDLYVPIVDDIDLTFTYEEACEIILEALKPLGEDYLSLVRKGLSERWVDVYETPGKRSGAYSAGGFGMHPVILMNFQGKLDDVFTLIHEMGHSIHTYLSCENQPSCYSDYVIFVAEVASTCNEALLTHYFLEHAKNERERAYFLNHFLEQFRATLYRQTMFAEFELKVSELTAQGAGITADALCEIYRKLNEGYFGSSIVVGDEIALEWARIPHFYYCFYVYQYATGFAAAIALSQHILEGGTQERDDYLNFLKGGSSKPPIELLRGAGVDMMSTLPITKALAQFDEMIDEMADVCHALKQEKGAVSSDAAARSEGGTASDDAGSQPAVGASLQVDAIPSDAASQPVPDASTNHFTNFTVEELGASLAKMEGIFVLATTNEDGSPDAAIFVPRLLDKTHLIMFLAPNRTRQNLERTGQAWGVYEVTHADATEKQQRYAGARMKLSLVKPEGETAEEFAQATAHFPSVNPAALVLRIEQLIALG
;
A
#
# COMPACT_ATOMS: atom_id res chain seq x y z
N MET A 1 -1.95 20.59 13.65
CA MET A 1 -1.15 20.12 12.50
C MET A 1 -0.29 21.23 11.94
N THR A 2 0.98 20.96 11.70
CA THR A 2 1.86 21.80 10.88
C THR A 2 1.85 21.24 9.47
N LEU A 3 1.40 22.02 8.49
CA LEU A 3 1.48 21.66 7.08
C LEU A 3 2.74 22.30 6.50
N TYR A 4 3.63 21.48 5.94
CA TYR A 4 4.86 21.92 5.29
C TYR A 4 4.65 22.07 3.79
N SER A 5 5.21 23.11 3.18
CA SER A 5 5.12 23.35 1.74
C SER A 5 6.20 22.61 0.94
N SER A 6 7.31 22.24 1.59
CA SER A 6 8.41 21.49 0.98
C SER A 6 9.26 20.74 2.02
N ARG A 7 10.02 19.72 1.56
CA ARG A 7 10.99 18.98 2.38
C ARG A 7 12.06 19.87 3.03
N ASP A 8 12.39 21.01 2.40
CA ASP A 8 13.42 21.91 2.91
C ASP A 8 13.01 22.68 4.18
N GLU A 9 11.71 22.77 4.48
CA GLU A 9 11.21 23.36 5.73
C GLU A 9 11.33 22.42 6.95
N ILE A 10 11.50 21.12 6.72
CA ILE A 10 11.64 20.11 7.79
C ILE A 10 13.00 20.27 8.47
N SER A 11 13.05 20.43 9.80
CA SER A 11 14.32 20.42 10.53
C SER A 11 15.05 19.09 10.31
N GLU A 12 16.38 19.10 10.16
CA GLU A 12 17.18 17.91 9.85
C GLU A 12 16.95 16.75 10.83
N GLN A 13 16.68 17.03 12.10
CA GLN A 13 16.37 16.03 13.14
C GLN A 13 15.12 15.18 12.85
N TYR A 14 14.22 15.64 11.96
CA TYR A 14 13.00 14.95 11.55
C TYR A 14 13.10 14.33 10.14
N ARG A 15 14.27 14.45 9.50
CA ARG A 15 14.59 13.77 8.24
C ARG A 15 15.47 12.57 8.56
N TRP A 16 15.27 11.44 7.91
CA TRP A 16 16.16 10.28 8.11
C TRP A 16 17.62 10.59 7.69
N ASP A 17 18.54 9.72 8.08
CA ASP A 17 19.92 9.69 7.59
C ASP A 17 20.15 8.42 6.76
N LEU A 18 20.54 8.59 5.50
CA LEU A 18 20.82 7.51 4.55
C LEU A 18 22.33 7.24 4.35
N THR A 19 23.21 7.94 5.09
CA THR A 19 24.67 7.86 4.92
C THR A 19 25.26 6.48 5.25
N SER A 20 24.59 5.66 6.06
CA SER A 20 24.98 4.25 6.30
C SER A 20 24.79 3.34 5.08
N ILE A 21 23.98 3.78 4.11
CA ILE A 21 23.78 3.11 2.83
C ILE A 21 24.82 3.62 1.84
N PHE A 22 24.79 4.94 1.56
CA PHE A 22 25.83 5.67 0.82
C PHE A 22 25.94 7.11 1.32
N GLU A 23 27.18 7.57 1.58
CA GLU A 23 27.46 8.94 2.05
C GLU A 23 27.03 10.02 1.05
N THR A 24 27.13 9.74 -0.26
CA THR A 24 26.78 10.68 -1.34
C THR A 24 26.18 9.99 -2.56
N ASP A 25 25.49 10.78 -3.40
CA ASP A 25 24.99 10.34 -4.71
C ASP A 25 26.16 9.86 -5.62
N GLU A 26 27.36 10.44 -5.52
CA GLU A 26 28.56 9.97 -6.24
C GLU A 26 29.03 8.57 -5.77
N ALA A 27 28.96 8.29 -4.47
CA ALA A 27 29.32 6.98 -3.92
C ALA A 27 28.34 5.90 -4.38
N PHE A 28 27.03 6.22 -4.39
CA PHE A 28 25.98 5.39 -4.97
C PHE A 28 26.23 5.11 -6.46
N LEU A 29 26.49 6.15 -7.27
CA LEU A 29 26.75 5.99 -8.71
C LEU A 29 28.00 5.15 -9.00
N ALA A 30 29.05 5.29 -8.20
CA ALA A 30 30.26 4.47 -8.32
C ALA A 30 29.99 2.99 -8.00
N ALA A 31 29.19 2.70 -6.97
CA ALA A 31 28.76 1.34 -6.65
C ALA A 31 27.83 0.74 -7.72
N LEU A 32 26.90 1.52 -8.24
CA LEU A 32 26.01 1.12 -9.35
C LEU A 32 26.81 0.73 -10.60
N GLU A 33 27.82 1.52 -10.97
CA GLU A 33 28.69 1.24 -12.13
C GLU A 33 29.59 0.01 -11.91
N LYS A 34 30.03 -0.25 -10.67
CA LYS A 34 30.70 -1.51 -10.31
C LYS A 34 29.75 -2.70 -10.49
N ALA A 35 28.52 -2.58 -9.98
CA ALA A 35 27.55 -3.67 -9.92
C ALA A 35 27.02 -4.12 -11.30
N LYS A 36 27.04 -3.25 -12.32
CA LYS A 36 26.77 -3.61 -13.73
C LYS A 36 27.62 -4.77 -14.28
N LYS A 37 28.71 -5.15 -13.60
CA LYS A 37 29.61 -6.27 -13.97
C LYS A 37 29.21 -7.61 -13.33
N TYR A 38 28.26 -7.64 -12.38
CA TYR A 38 27.83 -8.86 -11.72
C TYR A 38 27.12 -9.88 -12.63
N PRO A 39 26.29 -9.48 -13.61
CA PRO A 39 25.71 -10.44 -14.58
C PRO A 39 26.77 -11.30 -15.30
N GLU A 40 27.90 -10.71 -15.72
CA GLU A 40 28.98 -11.46 -16.38
C GLU A 40 29.65 -12.47 -15.43
N LYS A 41 29.81 -12.11 -14.14
CA LYS A 41 30.38 -13.00 -13.13
C LYS A 41 29.46 -14.19 -12.83
N TYR A 42 28.16 -13.97 -12.65
CA TYR A 42 27.19 -15.07 -12.47
C TYR A 42 27.25 -16.06 -13.63
N LEU A 43 27.27 -15.57 -14.87
CA LEU A 43 27.35 -16.43 -16.06
C LEU A 43 28.65 -17.26 -16.12
N ALA A 44 29.74 -16.85 -15.46
CA ALA A 44 31.00 -17.59 -15.40
C ALA A 44 31.00 -18.81 -14.45
N PHE A 45 29.98 -18.93 -13.58
CA PHE A 45 29.74 -20.10 -12.73
C PHE A 45 28.87 -21.18 -13.39
N LYS A 46 28.11 -20.81 -14.44
CA LYS A 46 27.16 -21.69 -15.12
C LYS A 46 27.82 -22.94 -15.68
N GLY A 47 27.27 -24.10 -15.35
CA GLY A 47 27.78 -25.43 -15.68
C GLY A 47 28.94 -25.91 -14.81
N ARG A 48 29.34 -25.15 -13.78
CA ARG A 48 30.51 -25.46 -12.94
C ARG A 48 30.17 -25.71 -11.46
N ILE A 49 29.14 -25.08 -10.89
CA ILE A 49 28.76 -25.31 -9.48
C ILE A 49 28.39 -26.78 -9.23
N SER A 50 27.84 -27.46 -10.24
CA SER A 50 27.51 -28.88 -10.17
C SER A 50 28.74 -29.80 -10.22
N GLN A 51 29.92 -29.29 -10.55
CA GLN A 51 31.11 -30.11 -10.81
C GLN A 51 31.98 -30.31 -9.58
N ALA A 52 32.19 -29.26 -8.78
CA ALA A 52 33.07 -29.27 -7.60
C ALA A 52 32.48 -28.43 -6.44
N PRO A 53 32.57 -28.90 -5.19
CA PRO A 53 31.97 -28.22 -4.04
C PRO A 53 32.57 -26.83 -3.78
N GLU A 54 33.86 -26.63 -4.05
CA GLU A 54 34.53 -25.33 -3.88
C GLU A 54 33.96 -24.28 -4.83
N THR A 55 33.52 -24.67 -6.04
CA THR A 55 32.88 -23.75 -7.00
C THR A 55 31.45 -23.42 -6.61
N LEU A 56 30.74 -24.33 -5.93
CA LEU A 56 29.44 -24.03 -5.32
C LEU A 56 29.60 -23.05 -4.15
N LEU A 57 30.61 -23.24 -3.29
CA LEU A 57 30.90 -22.31 -2.20
C LEU A 57 31.29 -20.92 -2.72
N GLU A 58 32.17 -20.85 -3.73
CA GLU A 58 32.58 -19.59 -4.38
C GLU A 58 31.38 -18.85 -4.98
N TYR A 59 30.42 -19.57 -5.58
CA TYR A 59 29.17 -19.00 -6.05
C TYR A 59 28.35 -18.41 -4.90
N LEU A 60 28.14 -19.16 -3.80
CA LEU A 60 27.26 -18.77 -2.69
C LEU A 60 27.82 -17.55 -1.94
N GLN A 61 29.13 -17.52 -1.71
CA GLN A 61 29.82 -16.36 -1.11
C GLN A 61 29.74 -15.12 -2.01
N PHE A 62 29.85 -15.30 -3.33
CA PHE A 62 29.65 -14.20 -4.29
C PHE A 62 28.18 -13.73 -4.33
N ASP A 63 27.22 -14.63 -4.19
CA ASP A 63 25.78 -14.31 -4.14
C ASP A 63 25.43 -13.51 -2.88
N ASP A 64 26.02 -13.85 -1.73
CA ASP A 64 25.97 -13.04 -0.50
C ASP A 64 26.52 -11.62 -0.73
N GLU A 65 27.74 -11.49 -1.27
CA GLU A 65 28.38 -10.18 -1.55
C GLU A 65 27.49 -9.31 -2.45
N VAL A 66 26.95 -9.88 -3.53
CA VAL A 66 26.08 -9.15 -4.47
C VAL A 66 24.75 -8.81 -3.84
N SER A 67 24.14 -9.70 -3.05
CA SER A 67 22.86 -9.45 -2.38
C SER A 67 22.94 -8.27 -1.42
N ILE A 68 24.03 -8.18 -0.64
CA ILE A 68 24.30 -7.04 0.26
C ILE A 68 24.45 -5.73 -0.55
N GLU A 69 25.29 -5.71 -1.59
CA GLU A 69 25.50 -4.49 -2.39
C GLU A 69 24.23 -4.06 -3.16
N LEU A 70 23.48 -5.02 -3.71
CA LEU A 70 22.26 -4.76 -4.45
C LEU A 70 21.14 -4.27 -3.53
N SER A 71 21.01 -4.83 -2.32
CA SER A 71 20.07 -4.34 -1.30
C SER A 71 20.36 -2.89 -0.91
N LYS A 72 21.63 -2.51 -0.76
CA LYS A 72 22.02 -1.10 -0.52
C LYS A 72 21.68 -0.18 -1.69
N LEU A 73 21.96 -0.60 -2.93
CA LEU A 73 21.60 0.17 -4.13
C LEU A 73 20.08 0.37 -4.24
N ILE A 74 19.28 -0.68 -4.01
CA ILE A 74 17.81 -0.64 -4.02
C ILE A 74 17.29 0.29 -2.93
N ASN A 75 17.78 0.14 -1.70
CA ASN A 75 17.36 0.98 -0.59
C ASN A 75 17.71 2.46 -0.86
N TYR A 76 18.96 2.80 -1.18
CA TYR A 76 19.32 4.21 -1.38
C TYR A 76 18.50 4.90 -2.47
N ALA A 77 18.40 4.29 -3.65
CA ALA A 77 17.65 4.85 -4.77
C ALA A 77 16.17 5.04 -4.42
N ASN A 78 15.53 4.01 -3.85
CA ASN A 78 14.10 4.07 -3.54
C ASN A 78 13.81 5.00 -2.35
N ARG A 79 14.64 5.01 -1.29
CA ARG A 79 14.46 5.95 -0.17
C ARG A 79 14.57 7.40 -0.67
N LYS A 80 15.59 7.72 -1.47
CA LYS A 80 15.73 9.05 -2.11
C LYS A 80 14.57 9.41 -3.04
N ALA A 81 14.00 8.44 -3.76
CA ALA A 81 12.80 8.66 -4.58
C ALA A 81 11.52 8.83 -3.74
N ASP A 82 11.42 8.17 -2.58
CA ASP A 82 10.27 8.27 -1.66
C ASP A 82 10.27 9.60 -0.87
N GLU A 83 11.42 10.29 -0.73
CA GLU A 83 11.53 11.64 -0.14
C GLU A 83 10.72 12.71 -0.90
N ASP A 84 10.77 12.68 -2.24
CA ASP A 84 9.91 13.42 -3.15
C ASP A 84 9.80 12.64 -4.46
N THR A 85 8.67 11.96 -4.65
CA THR A 85 8.38 11.10 -5.80
C THR A 85 8.37 11.83 -7.15
N ARG A 86 8.43 13.18 -7.15
CA ARG A 86 8.54 14.02 -8.35
C ARG A 86 10.00 14.26 -8.78
N ALA A 87 10.98 13.94 -7.93
CA ALA A 87 12.39 14.22 -8.18
C ALA A 87 12.97 13.31 -9.28
N SER A 88 13.03 13.81 -10.51
CA SER A 88 13.46 13.02 -11.69
C SER A 88 14.86 12.39 -11.58
N LEU A 89 15.75 12.97 -10.78
CA LEU A 89 17.07 12.37 -10.49
C LEU A 89 16.93 11.00 -9.80
N TYR A 90 16.08 10.92 -8.77
CA TYR A 90 15.94 9.70 -7.98
C TYR A 90 14.98 8.70 -8.64
N GLN A 91 14.02 9.17 -9.44
CA GLN A 91 13.27 8.32 -10.38
C GLN A 91 14.21 7.59 -11.36
N ASP A 92 15.23 8.28 -11.91
CA ASP A 92 16.24 7.68 -12.79
C ASP A 92 17.12 6.67 -12.02
N TYR A 93 17.54 6.99 -10.79
CA TYR A 93 18.32 6.07 -9.96
C TYR A 93 17.56 4.76 -9.68
N SER A 94 16.29 4.84 -9.26
CA SER A 94 15.43 3.66 -9.07
C SER A 94 15.26 2.86 -10.38
N SER A 95 15.11 3.56 -11.51
CA SER A 95 14.97 2.91 -12.83
C SER A 95 16.25 2.18 -13.27
N GLN A 96 17.42 2.78 -13.03
CA GLN A 96 18.72 2.14 -13.31
C GLN A 96 18.97 0.94 -12.40
N VAL A 97 18.66 1.05 -11.11
CA VAL A 97 18.82 -0.06 -10.15
C VAL A 97 17.84 -1.20 -10.47
N MET A 98 16.59 -0.92 -10.84
CA MET A 98 15.65 -1.96 -11.26
C MET A 98 16.12 -2.67 -12.55
N SER A 99 16.69 -1.92 -13.50
CA SER A 99 17.28 -2.50 -14.72
C SER A 99 18.48 -3.40 -14.40
N LEU A 100 19.30 -3.04 -13.40
CA LEU A 100 20.39 -3.87 -12.90
C LEU A 100 19.86 -5.13 -12.19
N TYR A 101 18.86 -5.00 -11.31
CA TYR A 101 18.23 -6.12 -10.62
C TYR A 101 17.70 -7.18 -11.60
N VAL A 102 16.96 -6.75 -12.64
CA VAL A 102 16.47 -7.64 -13.70
C VAL A 102 17.64 -8.33 -14.45
N SER A 103 18.71 -7.59 -14.71
CA SER A 103 19.90 -8.13 -15.39
C SER A 103 20.63 -9.18 -14.54
N ILE A 104 20.75 -8.96 -13.23
CA ILE A 104 21.32 -9.92 -12.27
C ILE A 104 20.43 -11.16 -12.14
N SER A 105 19.13 -10.97 -11.91
CA SER A 105 18.14 -12.05 -11.79
C SER A 105 18.12 -12.95 -13.04
N SER A 106 18.17 -12.35 -14.24
CA SER A 106 18.30 -13.10 -15.49
C SER A 106 19.62 -13.90 -15.55
N ALA A 107 20.73 -13.29 -15.13
CA ALA A 107 22.06 -13.90 -15.15
C ALA A 107 22.28 -15.02 -14.12
N CYS A 108 21.56 -15.05 -12.99
CA CYS A 108 21.61 -16.12 -12.01
C CYS A 108 20.49 -17.17 -12.15
N SER A 109 19.47 -16.95 -12.99
CA SER A 109 18.29 -17.82 -13.20
C SER A 109 18.57 -19.31 -13.49
N TRP A 110 19.78 -19.67 -13.91
CA TRP A 110 20.21 -21.06 -14.14
C TRP A 110 20.57 -21.82 -12.85
N PHE A 111 20.84 -21.12 -11.74
CA PHE A 111 21.37 -21.67 -10.49
C PHE A 111 20.52 -22.82 -9.95
N ALA A 112 19.23 -22.58 -9.70
CA ALA A 112 18.34 -23.58 -9.12
C ALA A 112 18.22 -24.84 -9.98
N SER A 113 18.16 -24.70 -11.32
CA SER A 113 18.10 -25.84 -12.25
C SER A 113 19.38 -26.67 -12.24
N GLU A 114 20.56 -26.03 -12.12
CA GLU A 114 21.83 -26.73 -12.02
C GLU A 114 22.01 -27.41 -10.65
N LEU A 115 21.69 -26.71 -9.56
CA LEU A 115 21.74 -27.28 -8.20
C LEU A 115 20.84 -28.53 -8.10
N LEU A 116 19.60 -28.45 -8.59
CA LEU A 116 18.64 -29.56 -8.59
C LEU A 116 19.02 -30.72 -9.53
N SER A 117 20.07 -30.58 -10.36
CA SER A 117 20.64 -31.70 -11.12
C SER A 117 21.53 -32.63 -10.27
N LEU A 118 22.00 -32.15 -9.10
CA LEU A 118 22.75 -32.96 -8.14
C LEU A 118 21.83 -33.97 -7.44
N SER A 119 22.30 -35.20 -7.24
CA SER A 119 21.63 -36.15 -6.34
C SER A 119 21.92 -35.79 -4.88
N GLU A 120 21.04 -36.22 -3.96
CA GLU A 120 21.23 -36.07 -2.50
C GLU A 120 22.62 -36.59 -2.08
N THR A 121 22.99 -37.80 -2.49
CA THR A 121 24.31 -38.39 -2.22
C THR A 121 25.48 -37.52 -2.71
N ARG A 122 25.34 -36.85 -3.86
CA ARG A 122 26.40 -35.97 -4.38
C ARG A 122 26.48 -34.67 -3.57
N MET A 123 25.36 -34.19 -3.04
CA MET A 123 25.34 -33.04 -2.14
C MET A 123 25.93 -33.41 -0.77
N ASP A 124 25.64 -34.60 -0.23
CA ASP A 124 26.28 -35.15 0.97
C ASP A 124 27.80 -35.29 0.81
N ASP A 125 28.26 -35.76 -0.36
CA ASP A 125 29.68 -35.80 -0.71
C ASP A 125 30.29 -34.39 -0.78
N PHE A 126 29.54 -33.39 -1.25
CA PHE A 126 29.99 -32.00 -1.33
C PHE A 126 30.18 -31.38 0.07
N TYR A 127 29.21 -31.56 0.98
CA TYR A 127 29.33 -31.10 2.38
C TYR A 127 30.52 -31.76 3.11
N GLN A 128 30.79 -33.04 2.84
CA GLN A 128 31.95 -33.76 3.43
C GLN A 128 33.30 -33.27 2.89
N GLN A 129 33.37 -32.92 1.60
CA GLN A 129 34.61 -32.45 0.95
C GLN A 129 34.91 -30.98 1.26
N CYS A 130 33.88 -30.14 1.40
CA CYS A 130 33.99 -28.72 1.67
C CYS A 130 33.11 -28.35 2.88
N PRO A 131 33.62 -28.50 4.12
CA PRO A 131 32.85 -28.27 5.34
C PRO A 131 32.24 -26.87 5.47
N ASP A 132 32.82 -25.86 4.81
CA ASP A 132 32.31 -24.48 4.82
C ASP A 132 30.96 -24.36 4.09
N LEU A 133 30.58 -25.33 3.22
CA LEU A 133 29.22 -25.41 2.65
C LEU A 133 28.14 -25.70 3.71
N GLU A 134 28.51 -26.21 4.88
CA GLU A 134 27.55 -26.47 5.98
C GLU A 134 26.82 -25.19 6.41
N LEU A 135 27.47 -24.03 6.30
CA LEU A 135 26.86 -22.72 6.51
C LEU A 135 25.61 -22.53 5.64
N TYR A 136 25.64 -23.00 4.40
CA TYR A 136 24.58 -22.82 3.41
C TYR A 136 23.59 -23.99 3.34
N ARG A 137 23.77 -25.05 4.14
CA ARG A 137 22.95 -26.27 4.07
C ARG A 137 21.46 -25.95 4.03
N ARG A 138 20.99 -25.14 4.98
CA ARG A 138 19.57 -24.80 5.13
C ARG A 138 19.04 -24.04 3.90
N ALA A 139 19.78 -23.07 3.36
CA ALA A 139 19.39 -22.36 2.13
C ALA A 139 19.28 -23.29 0.91
N LEU A 140 20.21 -24.24 0.78
CA LEU A 140 20.19 -25.25 -0.30
C LEU A 140 19.05 -26.26 -0.10
N ASP A 141 18.78 -26.68 1.14
CA ASP A 141 17.71 -27.61 1.49
C ASP A 141 16.32 -27.03 1.18
N VAL A 142 16.09 -25.71 1.34
CA VAL A 142 14.85 -25.02 0.87
C VAL A 142 14.63 -25.28 -0.62
N ILE A 143 15.68 -25.18 -1.43
CA ILE A 143 15.61 -25.38 -2.88
C ILE A 143 15.39 -26.87 -3.19
N PHE A 144 16.14 -27.78 -2.55
CA PHE A 144 16.00 -29.23 -2.73
C PHE A 144 14.62 -29.75 -2.32
N ARG A 145 13.99 -29.18 -1.28
CA ARG A 145 12.62 -29.51 -0.85
C ARG A 145 11.61 -29.33 -2.00
N ARG A 146 11.85 -28.38 -2.90
CA ARG A 146 11.01 -28.11 -4.09
C ARG A 146 11.34 -28.97 -5.31
N ARG A 147 12.30 -29.91 -5.25
CA ARG A 147 12.71 -30.74 -6.40
C ARG A 147 11.54 -31.45 -7.10
N ALA A 148 10.53 -31.90 -6.36
CA ALA A 148 9.34 -32.56 -6.92
C ALA A 148 8.43 -31.60 -7.73
N HIS A 149 8.54 -30.30 -7.48
CA HIS A 149 7.72 -29.21 -8.01
C HIS A 149 8.42 -28.35 -9.08
N VAL A 150 9.68 -28.66 -9.37
CA VAL A 150 10.45 -28.12 -10.50
C VAL A 150 10.33 -29.07 -11.69
N LEU A 151 10.10 -28.49 -12.87
CA LEU A 151 9.82 -29.21 -14.11
C LEU A 151 11.08 -29.29 -15.00
N SER A 152 10.95 -29.89 -16.18
CA SER A 152 12.05 -29.85 -17.15
C SER A 152 12.30 -28.41 -17.64
N PRO A 153 13.51 -28.07 -18.11
CA PRO A 153 13.81 -26.71 -18.56
C PRO A 153 12.87 -26.18 -19.65
N ALA A 154 12.33 -27.05 -20.51
CA ALA A 154 11.37 -26.67 -21.54
C ALA A 154 9.97 -26.38 -20.96
N GLU A 155 9.56 -27.09 -19.92
CA GLU A 155 8.29 -26.85 -19.20
C GLU A 155 8.39 -25.60 -18.34
N GLU A 156 9.51 -25.37 -17.63
CA GLU A 156 9.76 -24.13 -16.89
C GLU A 156 9.80 -22.91 -17.83
N GLN A 157 10.46 -23.02 -19.00
CA GLN A 157 10.44 -21.97 -20.01
C GLN A 157 9.02 -21.68 -20.52
N LEU A 158 8.19 -22.71 -20.72
CA LEU A 158 6.79 -22.55 -21.11
C LEU A 158 5.97 -21.87 -20.01
N LEU A 159 6.13 -22.29 -18.75
CA LEU A 159 5.48 -21.69 -17.58
C LEU A 159 5.87 -20.21 -17.39
N ALA A 160 7.14 -19.86 -17.60
CA ALA A 160 7.59 -18.47 -17.59
C ALA A 160 7.01 -17.67 -18.76
N SER A 161 6.92 -18.27 -19.95
CA SER A 161 6.38 -17.61 -21.16
C SER A 161 4.89 -17.29 -21.07
N VAL A 162 4.11 -18.04 -20.27
CA VAL A 162 2.70 -17.73 -20.00
C VAL A 162 2.48 -16.80 -18.80
N GLY A 163 3.55 -16.38 -18.11
CA GLY A 163 3.46 -15.54 -16.91
C GLY A 163 2.76 -14.19 -17.14
N ASP A 164 3.04 -13.51 -18.26
CA ASP A 164 2.34 -12.27 -18.63
C ASP A 164 0.84 -12.50 -18.85
N MET A 165 0.45 -13.59 -19.54
CA MET A 165 -0.96 -13.96 -19.69
C MET A 165 -1.62 -14.29 -18.34
N ALA A 166 -0.86 -14.93 -17.44
CA ALA A 166 -1.35 -15.34 -16.12
C ALA A 166 -1.50 -14.17 -15.13
N SER A 167 -0.77 -13.06 -15.29
CA SER A 167 -0.90 -11.86 -14.45
C SER A 167 -2.07 -10.93 -14.85
N GLN A 168 -2.63 -11.11 -16.05
CA GLN A 168 -3.73 -10.25 -16.53
C GLN A 168 -4.98 -10.20 -15.63
N PRO A 169 -5.42 -11.25 -14.90
CA PRO A 169 -6.59 -11.17 -14.03
C PRO A 169 -6.47 -10.10 -12.94
N GLU A 170 -5.31 -10.00 -12.29
CA GLU A 170 -4.97 -8.97 -11.30
C GLU A 170 -4.91 -7.58 -11.96
N LYS A 171 -4.19 -7.47 -13.07
CA LYS A 171 -4.01 -6.20 -13.78
C LYS A 171 -5.34 -5.62 -14.31
N VAL A 172 -6.21 -6.46 -14.86
CA VAL A 172 -7.55 -6.07 -15.32
C VAL A 172 -8.44 -5.72 -14.13
N PHE A 173 -8.33 -6.45 -13.01
CA PHE A 173 -9.03 -6.09 -11.79
C PHE A 173 -8.62 -4.70 -11.27
N SER A 174 -7.33 -4.42 -11.11
CA SER A 174 -6.85 -3.14 -10.58
C SER A 174 -7.19 -1.97 -11.52
N LEU A 175 -6.98 -2.11 -12.84
CA LEU A 175 -7.36 -1.04 -13.78
C LEU A 175 -8.87 -0.75 -13.76
N LEU A 176 -9.71 -1.80 -13.73
CA LEU A 176 -11.15 -1.63 -13.59
C LEU A 176 -11.49 -0.94 -12.26
N ASN A 177 -10.97 -1.47 -11.16
CA ASN A 177 -11.31 -1.05 -9.79
C ASN A 177 -10.82 0.37 -9.49
N ASP A 178 -9.57 0.67 -9.81
CA ASP A 178 -8.84 1.84 -9.31
C ASP A 178 -8.82 3.02 -10.30
N ALA A 179 -9.01 2.76 -11.60
CA ALA A 179 -8.96 3.78 -12.66
C ALA A 179 -10.29 3.98 -13.42
N ASP A 180 -11.01 2.90 -13.77
CA ASP A 180 -12.22 2.99 -14.60
C ASP A 180 -13.53 3.15 -13.79
N LEU A 181 -13.62 2.61 -12.57
CA LEU A 181 -14.82 2.73 -11.75
C LEU A 181 -15.04 4.16 -11.25
N THR A 182 -16.26 4.66 -11.45
CA THR A 182 -16.79 5.87 -10.80
C THR A 182 -17.98 5.54 -9.92
N PHE A 183 -18.12 6.24 -8.81
CA PHE A 183 -19.24 6.11 -7.88
C PHE A 183 -20.11 7.37 -7.93
N GLU A 184 -21.40 7.27 -7.57
CA GLU A 184 -22.27 8.44 -7.40
C GLU A 184 -21.96 9.14 -6.07
N ASP A 185 -22.20 10.45 -5.99
CA ASP A 185 -21.98 11.19 -4.74
C ASP A 185 -22.96 10.73 -3.65
N ALA A 186 -22.46 10.60 -2.43
CA ALA A 186 -23.28 10.30 -1.26
C ALA A 186 -23.90 11.59 -0.71
N LEU A 187 -25.21 11.63 -0.56
CA LEU A 187 -25.90 12.76 0.07
C LEU A 187 -25.92 12.59 1.59
N ASP A 188 -25.68 13.66 2.34
CA ASP A 188 -25.89 13.68 3.80
C ASP A 188 -27.34 14.03 4.18
N SER A 189 -27.63 14.11 5.48
CA SER A 189 -28.97 14.42 6.00
C SER A 189 -29.47 15.84 5.66
N LYS A 190 -28.61 16.73 5.15
CA LYS A 190 -28.97 18.08 4.66
C LYS A 190 -29.16 18.11 3.15
N GLY A 191 -28.72 17.07 2.45
CA GLY A 191 -28.69 17.00 0.99
C GLY A 191 -27.41 17.57 0.37
N ASP A 192 -26.37 17.82 1.18
CA ASP A 192 -25.06 18.19 0.65
C ASP A 192 -24.38 16.93 0.05
N ALA A 193 -23.72 17.09 -1.09
CA ALA A 193 -23.12 15.98 -1.85
C ALA A 193 -21.65 15.76 -1.49
N HIS A 194 -21.29 14.51 -1.18
CA HIS A 194 -19.94 14.11 -0.79
C HIS A 194 -19.41 13.05 -1.76
N GLN A 195 -18.25 13.31 -2.37
CA GLN A 195 -17.69 12.44 -3.40
C GLN A 195 -17.28 11.07 -2.85
N VAL A 196 -17.81 10.00 -3.43
CA VAL A 196 -17.41 8.62 -3.11
C VAL A 196 -16.23 8.19 -4.00
N THR A 197 -15.15 7.79 -3.34
CA THR A 197 -13.92 7.22 -3.93
C THR A 197 -13.40 6.13 -2.99
N HIS A 198 -12.43 5.31 -3.40
CA HIS A 198 -11.82 4.33 -2.48
C HIS A 198 -11.22 4.98 -1.23
N GLY A 199 -10.58 6.16 -1.38
CA GLY A 199 -9.98 6.90 -0.28
C GLY A 199 -10.99 7.60 0.64
N SER A 200 -12.07 8.16 0.08
CA SER A 200 -13.11 8.82 0.87
C SER A 200 -14.15 7.86 1.46
N TYR A 201 -14.31 6.65 0.92
CA TYR A 201 -15.32 5.69 1.37
C TYR A 201 -15.24 5.43 2.88
N VAL A 202 -14.10 4.99 3.41
CA VAL A 202 -13.99 4.68 4.86
C VAL A 202 -14.23 5.91 5.75
N PRO A 203 -13.65 7.10 5.48
CA PRO A 203 -14.03 8.34 6.17
C PRO A 203 -15.54 8.65 6.14
N LEU A 204 -16.23 8.44 5.01
CA LEU A 204 -17.68 8.61 4.93
C LEU A 204 -18.42 7.57 5.79
N MET A 205 -17.96 6.32 5.81
CA MET A 205 -18.50 5.24 6.67
C MET A 205 -18.25 5.47 8.16
N MET A 206 -17.30 6.31 8.55
CA MET A 206 -17.04 6.71 9.94
C MET A 206 -17.93 7.87 10.40
N SER A 207 -18.61 8.57 9.48
CA SER A 207 -19.48 9.71 9.81
C SER A 207 -20.58 9.35 10.82
N THR A 208 -20.88 10.24 11.76
CA THR A 208 -22.03 10.09 12.66
C THR A 208 -23.37 10.28 11.95
N ASP A 209 -23.40 10.95 10.79
CA ASP A 209 -24.59 11.08 9.94
C ASP A 209 -24.94 9.73 9.27
N LYS A 210 -26.02 9.11 9.73
CA LYS A 210 -26.51 7.82 9.21
C LYS A 210 -26.88 7.89 7.72
N THR A 211 -27.48 8.99 7.26
CA THR A 211 -27.88 9.18 5.86
C THR A 211 -26.64 9.17 4.95
N LEU A 212 -25.57 9.84 5.38
CA LEU A 212 -24.32 9.87 4.62
C LEU A 212 -23.69 8.46 4.49
N ARG A 213 -23.67 7.68 5.58
CA ARG A 213 -23.14 6.31 5.57
C ARG A 213 -23.96 5.38 4.68
N GLU A 214 -25.28 5.41 4.78
CA GLU A 214 -26.17 4.57 3.98
C GLU A 214 -26.04 4.88 2.49
N ASN A 215 -25.96 6.17 2.14
CA ASN A 215 -25.78 6.59 0.74
C ASN A 215 -24.38 6.27 0.20
N ALA A 216 -23.32 6.42 0.99
CA ALA A 216 -21.96 6.02 0.59
C ALA A 216 -21.83 4.51 0.39
N TYR A 217 -22.44 3.72 1.30
CA TYR A 217 -22.54 2.27 1.18
C TYR A 217 -23.29 1.86 -0.09
N HIS A 218 -24.49 2.42 -0.31
CA HIS A 218 -25.30 2.11 -1.49
C HIS A 218 -24.59 2.47 -2.79
N SER A 219 -24.02 3.66 -2.88
CA SER A 219 -23.33 4.13 -4.09
C SER A 219 -22.18 3.20 -4.50
N LEU A 220 -21.35 2.81 -3.53
CA LEU A 220 -20.27 1.86 -3.77
C LEU A 220 -20.81 0.51 -4.27
N TYR A 221 -21.76 -0.10 -3.55
CA TYR A 221 -22.25 -1.43 -3.86
C TYR A 221 -23.15 -1.49 -5.11
N ALA A 222 -23.83 -0.40 -5.48
CA ALA A 222 -24.54 -0.29 -6.75
C ALA A 222 -23.58 -0.42 -7.94
N THR A 223 -22.42 0.25 -7.88
CA THR A 223 -21.37 0.12 -8.91
C THR A 223 -20.79 -1.29 -8.97
N TYR A 224 -20.42 -1.91 -7.84
CA TYR A 224 -19.97 -3.31 -7.85
C TYR A 224 -21.05 -4.29 -8.34
N LYS A 225 -22.33 -4.03 -8.05
CA LYS A 225 -23.47 -4.82 -8.56
C LYS A 225 -23.58 -4.75 -10.08
N GLN A 226 -23.38 -3.58 -10.67
CA GLN A 226 -23.38 -3.37 -12.13
C GLN A 226 -22.29 -4.21 -12.82
N PHE A 227 -21.08 -4.25 -12.26
CA PHE A 227 -19.92 -4.95 -12.84
C PHE A 227 -19.67 -6.36 -12.28
N ARG A 228 -20.57 -6.90 -11.43
CA ARG A 228 -20.40 -8.18 -10.71
C ARG A 228 -19.98 -9.36 -11.60
N ASN A 229 -20.46 -9.42 -12.83
CA ASN A 229 -20.12 -10.48 -13.78
C ASN A 229 -18.68 -10.38 -14.29
N THR A 230 -18.16 -9.16 -14.46
CA THR A 230 -16.77 -8.89 -14.84
C THR A 230 -15.83 -9.28 -13.70
N PHE A 231 -16.14 -8.86 -12.47
CA PHE A 231 -15.38 -9.24 -11.27
C PHE A 231 -15.38 -10.76 -11.02
N ALA A 232 -16.50 -11.45 -11.27
CA ALA A 232 -16.55 -12.91 -11.21
C ALA A 232 -15.68 -13.57 -12.29
N ALA A 233 -15.62 -12.98 -13.49
CA ALA A 233 -14.80 -13.50 -14.58
C ALA A 233 -13.29 -13.29 -14.32
N THR A 234 -12.86 -12.16 -13.77
CA THR A 234 -11.46 -11.90 -13.39
C THR A 234 -11.04 -12.79 -12.22
N LEU A 235 -11.82 -12.87 -11.14
CA LEU A 235 -11.50 -13.74 -10.00
C LEU A 235 -11.54 -15.24 -10.38
N GLY A 236 -12.45 -15.62 -11.27
CA GLY A 236 -12.49 -16.96 -11.85
C GLY A 236 -11.33 -17.26 -12.80
N ALA A 237 -10.73 -16.26 -13.44
CA ALA A 237 -9.49 -16.42 -14.22
C ALA A 237 -8.26 -16.54 -13.30
N GLN A 238 -8.23 -15.76 -12.20
CA GLN A 238 -7.20 -15.84 -11.16
C GLN A 238 -7.13 -17.25 -10.54
N ASN A 239 -8.28 -17.82 -10.14
CA ASN A 239 -8.30 -19.17 -9.59
C ASN A 239 -7.91 -20.24 -10.63
N LYS A 240 -8.17 -20.01 -11.92
CA LYS A 240 -7.74 -20.91 -13.00
C LYS A 240 -6.23 -20.86 -13.25
N GLN A 241 -5.58 -19.69 -13.17
CA GLN A 241 -4.13 -19.62 -13.29
C GLN A 241 -3.45 -20.28 -12.08
N LEU A 242 -3.97 -20.06 -10.86
CA LEU A 242 -3.52 -20.77 -9.66
C LEU A 242 -3.59 -22.28 -9.83
N LYS A 243 -4.73 -22.80 -10.31
CA LYS A 243 -4.91 -24.22 -10.59
C LYS A 243 -3.94 -24.72 -11.65
N PHE A 244 -3.73 -23.96 -12.72
CA PHE A 244 -2.80 -24.32 -13.79
C PHE A 244 -1.37 -24.48 -13.25
N TYR A 245 -0.87 -23.54 -12.46
CA TYR A 245 0.46 -23.64 -11.86
C TYR A 245 0.55 -24.75 -10.81
N SER A 246 -0.46 -24.92 -9.94
CA SER A 246 -0.44 -25.99 -8.93
C SER A 246 -0.45 -27.38 -9.56
N ASP A 247 -1.30 -27.59 -10.59
CA ASP A 247 -1.37 -28.84 -11.33
C ASP A 247 -0.06 -29.11 -12.10
N ALA A 248 0.46 -28.11 -12.82
CA ALA A 248 1.70 -28.24 -13.59
C ALA A 248 2.90 -28.57 -12.68
N ARG A 249 3.02 -27.87 -11.54
CA ARG A 249 4.03 -28.12 -10.51
C ARG A 249 3.70 -29.29 -9.58
N LYS A 250 2.65 -30.08 -9.86
CA LYS A 250 2.31 -31.32 -9.15
C LYS A 250 2.07 -31.14 -7.64
N TYR A 251 1.59 -29.97 -7.21
CA TYR A 251 1.11 -29.77 -5.85
C TYR A 251 -0.25 -30.45 -5.64
N PRO A 252 -0.57 -30.93 -4.43
CA PRO A 252 -1.85 -31.59 -4.16
C PRO A 252 -3.05 -30.63 -4.15
N SER A 253 -2.82 -29.33 -3.96
CA SER A 253 -3.85 -28.28 -4.01
C SER A 253 -3.22 -26.92 -4.31
N MET A 254 -4.06 -25.93 -4.68
CA MET A 254 -3.63 -24.54 -4.83
C MET A 254 -3.11 -23.95 -3.52
N LEU A 255 -3.79 -24.26 -2.39
CA LEU A 255 -3.36 -23.86 -1.05
C LEU A 255 -1.94 -24.39 -0.73
N ALA A 256 -1.68 -25.68 -0.97
CA ALA A 256 -0.37 -26.26 -0.76
C ALA A 256 0.70 -25.60 -1.67
N SER A 257 0.36 -25.31 -2.92
CA SER A 257 1.27 -24.61 -3.85
C SER A 257 1.62 -23.18 -3.41
N ALA A 258 0.68 -22.46 -2.78
CA ALA A 258 0.91 -21.10 -2.32
C ALA A 258 1.74 -21.06 -1.02
N LEU A 259 1.39 -21.90 -0.05
CA LEU A 259 2.02 -21.92 1.27
C LEU A 259 3.42 -22.56 1.27
N ASP A 260 3.73 -23.43 0.30
CA ASP A 260 5.07 -23.99 0.11
C ASP A 260 6.15 -22.90 -0.05
N GLY A 261 5.77 -21.75 -0.62
CA GLY A 261 6.60 -20.54 -0.75
C GLY A 261 7.26 -20.11 0.56
N ASN A 262 6.47 -20.14 1.64
CA ASN A 262 6.82 -19.63 2.97
C ASN A 262 7.12 -20.75 3.99
N GLU A 263 7.17 -22.02 3.55
CA GLU A 263 7.37 -23.18 4.44
C GLU A 263 6.32 -23.31 5.56
N VAL A 264 5.09 -22.89 5.26
CA VAL A 264 3.94 -22.99 6.15
C VAL A 264 3.13 -24.26 5.80
N PRO A 265 2.88 -25.17 6.74
CA PRO A 265 1.97 -26.30 6.51
C PRO A 265 0.51 -25.82 6.31
N THR A 266 -0.25 -26.52 5.47
CA THR A 266 -1.65 -26.17 5.18
C THR A 266 -2.55 -26.18 6.41
N GLU A 267 -2.18 -26.96 7.42
CA GLU A 267 -2.82 -27.09 8.71
C GLU A 267 -2.89 -25.75 9.46
N VAL A 268 -1.88 -24.89 9.33
CA VAL A 268 -1.87 -23.55 9.95
C VAL A 268 -3.06 -22.71 9.44
N TYR A 269 -3.40 -22.85 8.15
CA TYR A 269 -4.50 -22.15 7.50
C TYR A 269 -5.87 -22.71 7.92
N THR A 270 -6.00 -24.05 8.00
CA THR A 270 -7.27 -24.68 8.38
C THR A 270 -7.55 -24.52 9.88
N ASN A 271 -6.52 -24.60 10.72
CA ASN A 271 -6.62 -24.41 12.16
C ASN A 271 -7.04 -22.97 12.52
N LEU A 272 -6.62 -21.97 11.74
CA LEU A 272 -7.12 -20.59 11.88
C LEU A 272 -8.64 -20.53 11.70
N ILE A 273 -9.14 -21.11 10.61
CA ILE A 273 -10.58 -21.10 10.29
C ILE A 273 -11.37 -21.88 11.36
N GLU A 274 -10.89 -23.06 11.76
CA GLU A 274 -11.50 -23.88 12.81
C GLU A 274 -11.57 -23.15 14.16
N ALA A 275 -10.45 -22.57 14.62
CA ALA A 275 -10.41 -21.81 15.88
C ALA A 275 -11.37 -20.61 15.87
N VAL A 276 -11.49 -19.91 14.73
CA VAL A 276 -12.41 -18.77 14.59
C VAL A 276 -13.87 -19.23 14.56
N HIS A 277 -14.19 -20.35 13.90
CA HIS A 277 -15.54 -20.95 13.89
C HIS A 277 -16.00 -21.35 15.30
N GLU A 278 -15.12 -21.98 16.08
CA GLU A 278 -15.41 -22.36 17.48
C GLU A 278 -15.67 -21.14 18.39
N ASN A 279 -15.23 -19.94 17.99
CA ASN A 279 -15.29 -18.70 18.77
C ASN A 279 -16.09 -17.58 18.09
N PHE A 280 -17.04 -17.91 17.21
CA PHE A 280 -17.98 -16.92 16.65
C PHE A 280 -18.80 -16.20 17.73
N ALA A 281 -19.04 -16.83 18.89
CA ALA A 281 -19.83 -16.26 19.99
C ALA A 281 -19.30 -14.89 20.45
N ALA A 282 -17.97 -14.71 20.54
CA ALA A 282 -17.36 -13.44 20.94
C ALA A 282 -17.58 -12.33 19.89
N LEU A 283 -17.47 -12.64 18.58
CA LEU A 283 -17.82 -11.67 17.54
C LEU A 283 -19.33 -11.35 17.53
N HIS A 284 -20.20 -12.34 17.73
CA HIS A 284 -21.65 -12.11 17.83
C HIS A 284 -22.01 -11.21 19.04
N LYS A 285 -21.31 -11.40 20.17
CA LYS A 285 -21.39 -10.57 21.38
C LYS A 285 -20.92 -9.14 21.09
N TYR A 286 -19.80 -8.95 20.39
CA TYR A 286 -19.33 -7.62 19.96
C TYR A 286 -20.34 -6.90 19.05
N VAL A 287 -20.88 -7.59 18.04
CA VAL A 287 -21.90 -7.05 17.13
C VAL A 287 -23.19 -6.69 17.87
N ALA A 288 -23.61 -7.49 18.86
CA ALA A 288 -24.74 -7.19 19.72
C ALA A 288 -24.50 -5.95 20.60
N LEU A 289 -23.33 -5.87 21.26
CA LEU A 289 -22.93 -4.70 22.06
C LEU A 289 -22.87 -3.44 21.19
N ARG A 290 -22.32 -3.51 19.99
CA ARG A 290 -22.26 -2.40 19.05
C ARG A 290 -23.65 -1.89 18.66
N LYS A 291 -24.60 -2.79 18.39
CA LYS A 291 -26.01 -2.44 18.15
C LYS A 291 -26.63 -1.72 19.34
N GLU A 292 -26.40 -2.22 20.55
CA GLU A 292 -26.92 -1.64 21.79
C GLU A 292 -26.33 -0.25 22.07
N LEU A 293 -25.01 -0.10 21.95
CA LEU A 293 -24.32 1.14 22.27
C LEU A 293 -24.66 2.27 21.29
N LEU A 294 -24.82 1.95 19.99
CA LEU A 294 -25.29 2.88 18.95
C LEU A 294 -26.80 3.17 19.01
N GLU A 295 -27.56 2.46 19.85
CA GLU A 295 -29.01 2.65 20.07
C GLU A 295 -29.87 2.51 18.79
N VAL A 296 -29.48 1.60 17.87
CA VAL A 296 -30.17 1.35 16.60
C VAL A 296 -31.12 0.14 16.65
N GLU A 297 -32.32 0.28 16.06
CA GLU A 297 -33.30 -0.82 15.95
C GLU A 297 -32.80 -1.98 15.09
N GLU A 298 -32.12 -1.66 13.98
CA GLU A 298 -31.39 -2.58 13.12
C GLU A 298 -29.96 -2.04 12.92
N LEU A 299 -28.97 -2.92 13.07
CA LEU A 299 -27.57 -2.63 12.78
C LEU A 299 -27.27 -3.13 11.36
N HIS A 300 -26.65 -2.30 10.53
CA HIS A 300 -26.26 -2.66 9.17
C HIS A 300 -24.73 -2.65 9.02
N PHE A 301 -24.23 -3.20 7.91
CA PHE A 301 -22.79 -3.11 7.59
C PHE A 301 -22.32 -1.65 7.39
N SER A 302 -23.25 -0.73 7.10
CA SER A 302 -22.99 0.71 7.08
C SER A 302 -22.76 1.33 8.46
N ASP A 303 -23.05 0.62 9.54
CA ASP A 303 -22.85 1.08 10.92
C ASP A 303 -21.58 0.50 11.56
N LEU A 304 -20.80 -0.32 10.85
CA LEU A 304 -19.62 -1.03 11.40
C LEU A 304 -18.35 -0.17 11.56
N TYR A 305 -18.33 1.06 11.04
CA TYR A 305 -17.15 1.95 11.09
C TYR A 305 -17.36 3.22 11.94
N VAL A 306 -18.58 3.48 12.41
CA VAL A 306 -18.90 4.62 13.30
C VAL A 306 -18.12 4.52 14.62
N PRO A 307 -17.57 5.61 15.16
CA PRO A 307 -17.08 5.60 16.54
C PRO A 307 -18.21 5.24 17.53
N ILE A 308 -18.05 4.17 18.32
CA ILE A 308 -19.01 3.79 19.38
C ILE A 308 -18.91 4.77 20.57
N VAL A 309 -17.69 5.23 20.84
CA VAL A 309 -17.37 6.25 21.83
C VAL A 309 -17.24 7.58 21.11
N ASP A 310 -17.80 8.65 21.67
CA ASP A 310 -17.58 10.02 21.17
C ASP A 310 -16.07 10.28 21.00
N ASP A 311 -15.65 10.85 19.87
CA ASP A 311 -14.24 11.15 19.61
C ASP A 311 -13.58 11.92 20.77
N ILE A 312 -12.40 11.44 21.16
CA ILE A 312 -11.50 12.14 22.06
C ILE A 312 -10.42 12.78 21.19
N ASP A 313 -10.28 14.10 21.29
CA ASP A 313 -9.23 14.86 20.60
C ASP A 313 -7.85 14.57 21.23
N LEU A 314 -7.33 13.38 20.96
CA LEU A 314 -5.99 12.93 21.33
C LEU A 314 -5.00 13.39 20.25
N THR A 315 -4.38 14.54 20.51
CA THR A 315 -3.25 15.04 19.72
C THR A 315 -1.93 14.74 20.44
N PHE A 316 -0.95 14.21 19.70
CA PHE A 316 0.41 13.90 20.15
C PHE A 316 1.45 14.68 19.33
N THR A 317 2.49 15.18 19.99
CA THR A 317 3.76 15.52 19.31
C THR A 317 4.54 14.25 18.96
N TYR A 318 5.53 14.37 18.06
CA TYR A 318 6.40 13.24 17.72
C TYR A 318 7.24 12.81 18.93
N GLU A 319 7.68 13.77 19.74
CA GLU A 319 8.42 13.55 20.98
C GLU A 319 7.58 12.80 22.02
N GLU A 320 6.32 13.21 22.25
CA GLU A 320 5.40 12.49 23.15
C GLU A 320 5.13 11.06 22.65
N ALA A 321 4.97 10.86 21.34
CA ALA A 321 4.83 9.53 20.75
C ALA A 321 6.08 8.67 21.00
N CYS A 322 7.28 9.23 20.84
CA CYS A 322 8.55 8.56 21.16
C CYS A 322 8.66 8.16 22.63
N GLU A 323 8.27 9.04 23.56
CA GLU A 323 8.26 8.75 25.00
C GLU A 323 7.27 7.63 25.35
N ILE A 324 6.04 7.70 24.83
CA ILE A 324 5.00 6.67 25.01
C ILE A 324 5.50 5.30 24.50
N ILE A 325 6.15 5.26 23.34
CA ILE A 325 6.73 4.04 22.77
C ILE A 325 7.81 3.44 23.68
N LEU A 326 8.70 4.28 24.22
CA LEU A 326 9.75 3.81 25.15
C LEU A 326 9.19 3.29 26.47
N GLU A 327 8.06 3.85 26.94
CA GLU A 327 7.36 3.36 28.13
C GLU A 327 6.64 2.03 27.86
N ALA A 328 5.89 1.93 26.74
CA ALA A 328 5.15 0.73 26.35
C ALA A 328 6.07 -0.49 26.11
N LEU A 329 7.26 -0.29 25.57
CA LEU A 329 8.20 -1.37 25.24
C LEU A 329 9.12 -1.78 26.39
N LYS A 330 8.93 -1.24 27.61
CA LYS A 330 9.68 -1.64 28.82
C LYS A 330 9.73 -3.15 29.09
N PRO A 331 8.66 -3.94 28.88
CA PRO A 331 8.70 -5.40 29.05
C PRO A 331 9.78 -6.11 28.20
N LEU A 332 10.15 -5.54 27.05
CA LEU A 332 11.20 -6.08 26.16
C LEU A 332 12.63 -5.88 26.69
N GLY A 333 12.79 -5.11 27.78
CA GLY A 333 14.06 -4.92 28.47
C GLY A 333 15.02 -3.92 27.83
N GLU A 334 16.09 -3.61 28.58
CA GLU A 334 17.01 -2.50 28.29
C GLU A 334 17.77 -2.65 26.97
N ASP A 335 18.11 -3.87 26.56
CA ASP A 335 18.80 -4.13 25.29
C ASP A 335 17.93 -3.75 24.09
N TYR A 336 16.63 -4.09 24.12
CA TYR A 336 15.67 -3.71 23.09
C TYR A 336 15.41 -2.19 23.11
N LEU A 337 15.14 -1.63 24.30
CA LEU A 337 14.94 -0.18 24.47
C LEU A 337 16.15 0.64 24.00
N SER A 338 17.37 0.12 24.17
CA SER A 338 18.58 0.78 23.68
C SER A 338 18.62 0.88 22.16
N LEU A 339 18.13 -0.12 21.44
CA LEU A 339 17.98 -0.06 19.99
C LEU A 339 16.85 0.87 19.55
N VAL A 340 15.72 0.88 20.26
CA VAL A 340 14.63 1.84 19.99
C VAL A 340 15.11 3.29 20.18
N ARG A 341 15.78 3.59 21.30
CA ARG A 341 16.39 4.91 21.54
C ARG A 341 17.41 5.26 20.46
N LYS A 342 18.22 4.29 20.02
CA LYS A 342 19.17 4.48 18.92
C LYS A 342 18.43 4.92 17.66
N GLY A 343 17.41 4.19 17.20
CA GLY A 343 16.67 4.55 15.99
C GLY A 343 15.95 5.90 16.05
N LEU A 344 15.37 6.22 17.21
CA LEU A 344 14.69 7.51 17.44
C LEU A 344 15.65 8.70 17.53
N SER A 345 16.92 8.50 17.90
CA SER A 345 17.92 9.59 18.07
C SER A 345 18.95 9.69 16.95
N GLU A 346 19.27 8.58 16.26
CA GLU A 346 20.20 8.52 15.12
C GLU A 346 19.49 8.68 13.77
N ARG A 347 18.35 9.39 13.75
CA ARG A 347 17.59 9.75 12.53
C ARG A 347 17.26 8.54 11.64
N TRP A 348 16.72 7.45 12.19
CA TRP A 348 16.17 6.39 11.35
C TRP A 348 14.82 6.81 10.73
N VAL A 349 14.09 7.74 11.37
CA VAL A 349 12.72 8.13 10.99
C VAL A 349 12.69 9.40 10.14
N ASP A 350 11.95 9.38 9.02
CA ASP A 350 11.57 10.55 8.23
C ASP A 350 10.12 10.93 8.54
N VAL A 351 9.94 11.89 9.45
CA VAL A 351 8.75 11.98 10.32
C VAL A 351 7.50 12.55 9.63
N TYR A 352 7.60 13.73 9.02
CA TYR A 352 6.43 14.52 8.62
C TYR A 352 6.07 14.39 7.15
N GLU A 353 4.79 14.59 6.85
CA GLU A 353 4.26 14.70 5.49
C GLU A 353 4.75 15.97 4.77
N THR A 354 5.11 15.84 3.49
CA THR A 354 5.43 16.98 2.61
C THR A 354 4.93 16.72 1.18
N PRO A 355 4.61 17.76 0.38
CA PRO A 355 4.07 17.57 -0.97
C PRO A 355 5.03 16.77 -1.85
N GLY A 356 4.55 15.64 -2.39
CA GLY A 356 5.34 14.73 -3.25
C GLY A 356 6.01 13.57 -2.50
N LYS A 357 6.09 13.60 -1.17
CA LYS A 357 6.59 12.47 -0.37
C LYS A 357 5.70 11.23 -0.56
N ARG A 358 6.28 10.04 -0.48
CA ARG A 358 5.57 8.76 -0.49
C ARG A 358 4.53 8.70 0.63
N SER A 359 3.29 8.33 0.30
CA SER A 359 2.19 8.19 1.26
C SER A 359 2.31 6.93 2.13
N GLY A 360 1.64 6.93 3.28
CA GLY A 360 1.62 5.81 4.22
C GLY A 360 2.82 5.82 5.17
N ALA A 361 3.23 4.64 5.63
CA ALA A 361 4.46 4.41 6.37
C ALA A 361 5.11 3.10 5.90
N TYR A 362 6.40 2.93 6.21
CA TYR A 362 7.10 1.64 6.11
C TYR A 362 8.44 1.68 6.84
N SER A 363 8.91 0.52 7.26
CA SER A 363 10.28 0.21 7.63
C SER A 363 11.02 -0.40 6.44
N ALA A 364 12.27 0.01 6.23
CA ALA A 364 13.15 -0.54 5.21
C ALA A 364 14.57 -0.72 5.76
N GLY A 365 15.22 -1.81 5.40
CA GLY A 365 16.57 -2.12 5.88
C GLY A 365 17.19 -3.30 5.16
N GLY A 366 18.28 -3.80 5.72
CA GLY A 366 18.99 -4.96 5.22
C GLY A 366 20.41 -5.05 5.78
N PHE A 367 21.11 -6.12 5.40
CA PHE A 367 22.41 -6.45 5.96
C PHE A 367 23.44 -5.32 5.75
N GLY A 368 24.13 -4.94 6.83
CA GLY A 368 25.21 -3.95 6.80
C GLY A 368 24.77 -2.49 6.62
N MET A 369 23.51 -2.14 6.83
CA MET A 369 23.01 -0.76 6.98
C MET A 369 22.12 -0.65 8.23
N HIS A 370 21.87 0.56 8.75
CA HIS A 370 20.82 0.73 9.75
C HIS A 370 19.43 0.75 9.08
N PRO A 371 18.38 0.22 9.74
CA PRO A 371 17.00 0.38 9.28
C PRO A 371 16.59 1.85 9.21
N VAL A 372 15.67 2.17 8.31
CA VAL A 372 15.06 3.49 8.17
C VAL A 372 13.55 3.37 8.05
N ILE A 373 12.83 4.33 8.62
CA ILE A 373 11.37 4.36 8.71
C ILE A 373 10.88 5.61 7.97
N LEU A 374 9.95 5.45 7.04
CA LEU A 374 9.18 6.57 6.49
C LEU A 374 7.87 6.69 7.27
N MET A 375 7.55 7.90 7.74
CA MET A 375 6.28 8.25 8.36
C MET A 375 5.63 9.42 7.63
N ASN A 376 4.32 9.59 7.80
CA ASN A 376 3.61 10.83 7.48
C ASN A 376 2.85 11.33 8.72
N PHE A 377 3.60 11.51 9.82
CA PHE A 377 3.07 11.74 11.17
C PHE A 377 2.25 13.04 11.24
N GLN A 378 0.98 12.92 11.66
CA GLN A 378 0.00 14.00 11.71
C GLN A 378 -0.41 14.39 13.14
N GLY A 379 -0.04 13.59 14.14
CA GLY A 379 -0.29 13.78 15.57
C GLY A 379 -1.52 13.04 16.11
N LYS A 380 -2.08 12.08 15.37
CA LYS A 380 -3.22 11.24 15.79
C LYS A 380 -2.75 10.02 16.56
N LEU A 381 -3.66 9.34 17.27
CA LEU A 381 -3.36 8.06 17.93
C LEU A 381 -2.81 7.01 16.94
N ASP A 382 -3.43 6.90 15.75
CA ASP A 382 -3.01 5.97 14.71
C ASP A 382 -1.56 6.20 14.24
N ASP A 383 -1.05 7.44 14.33
CA ASP A 383 0.35 7.73 14.00
C ASP A 383 1.33 7.18 15.05
N VAL A 384 0.90 7.08 16.32
CA VAL A 384 1.69 6.47 17.41
C VAL A 384 1.76 4.95 17.24
N PHE A 385 0.62 4.32 16.90
CA PHE A 385 0.58 2.90 16.53
C PHE A 385 1.43 2.63 15.30
N THR A 386 1.30 3.43 14.24
CA THR A 386 2.11 3.31 13.03
C THR A 386 3.61 3.44 13.35
N LEU A 387 4.02 4.40 14.20
CA LEU A 387 5.42 4.55 14.58
C LEU A 387 5.95 3.33 15.37
N ILE A 388 5.15 2.74 16.26
CA ILE A 388 5.58 1.56 17.03
C ILE A 388 5.62 0.28 16.18
N HIS A 389 4.71 0.18 15.21
CA HIS A 389 4.65 -0.89 14.20
C HIS A 389 5.95 -0.93 13.39
N GLU A 390 6.30 0.19 12.75
CA GLU A 390 7.50 0.27 11.91
C GLU A 390 8.79 0.15 12.72
N MET A 391 8.80 0.64 13.97
CA MET A 391 9.91 0.37 14.90
C MET A 391 10.06 -1.13 15.16
N GLY A 392 8.96 -1.89 15.29
CA GLY A 392 9.00 -3.34 15.45
C GLY A 392 9.66 -4.05 14.27
N HIS A 393 9.29 -3.69 13.04
CA HIS A 393 9.97 -4.18 11.84
C HIS A 393 11.45 -3.78 11.80
N SER A 394 11.79 -2.51 12.10
CA SER A 394 13.16 -2.02 12.11
C SER A 394 14.04 -2.77 13.11
N ILE A 395 13.58 -2.98 14.35
CA ILE A 395 14.35 -3.73 15.35
C ILE A 395 14.43 -5.22 14.98
N HIS A 396 13.40 -5.81 14.35
CA HIS A 396 13.47 -7.18 13.80
C HIS A 396 14.56 -7.29 12.73
N THR A 397 14.57 -6.39 11.72
CA THR A 397 15.62 -6.34 10.69
C THR A 397 17.01 -6.18 11.31
N TYR A 398 17.17 -5.24 12.26
CA TYR A 398 18.45 -5.00 12.93
C TYR A 398 18.94 -6.24 13.68
N LEU A 399 18.10 -6.83 14.52
CA LEU A 399 18.46 -8.01 15.32
C LEU A 399 18.79 -9.22 14.44
N SER A 400 18.06 -9.44 13.36
CA SER A 400 18.36 -10.52 12.42
C SER A 400 19.70 -10.30 11.72
N CYS A 401 19.93 -9.11 11.15
CA CYS A 401 21.19 -8.78 10.46
C CYS A 401 22.42 -8.85 11.37
N GLU A 402 22.32 -8.46 12.63
CA GLU A 402 23.46 -8.50 13.58
C GLU A 402 23.73 -9.90 14.15
N ASN A 403 22.83 -10.87 13.97
CA ASN A 403 22.93 -12.21 14.60
C ASN A 403 22.92 -13.39 13.60
N GLN A 404 22.64 -13.15 12.32
CA GLN A 404 22.69 -14.15 11.25
C GLN A 404 23.77 -13.82 10.21
N PRO A 405 24.26 -14.80 9.43
CA PRO A 405 24.92 -14.51 8.15
C PRO A 405 23.90 -13.89 7.17
N SER A 406 24.36 -13.19 6.13
CA SER A 406 23.50 -12.55 5.12
C SER A 406 22.49 -13.51 4.49
N CYS A 407 22.90 -14.74 4.18
CA CYS A 407 22.03 -15.78 3.63
C CYS A 407 20.86 -16.22 4.54
N TYR A 408 20.87 -15.83 5.82
CA TYR A 408 19.78 -16.08 6.78
C TYR A 408 19.25 -14.81 7.47
N SER A 409 19.69 -13.60 7.09
CA SER A 409 19.26 -12.35 7.74
C SER A 409 17.88 -11.86 7.29
N ASP A 410 17.42 -12.29 6.12
CA ASP A 410 16.03 -12.07 5.69
C ASP A 410 15.08 -13.04 6.41
N TYR A 411 13.81 -12.66 6.53
CA TYR A 411 12.74 -13.49 7.08
C TYR A 411 11.51 -13.46 6.17
N VAL A 412 10.71 -14.54 6.19
CA VAL A 412 9.50 -14.62 5.36
C VAL A 412 8.39 -13.72 5.92
N ILE A 413 7.56 -13.19 5.02
CA ILE A 413 6.48 -12.25 5.34
C ILE A 413 5.51 -12.77 6.43
N PHE A 414 5.28 -14.09 6.50
CA PHE A 414 4.46 -14.73 7.55
C PHE A 414 4.94 -14.46 9.00
N VAL A 415 6.23 -14.19 9.23
CA VAL A 415 6.77 -13.79 10.55
C VAL A 415 7.14 -12.30 10.66
N ALA A 416 7.07 -11.54 9.57
CA ALA A 416 7.43 -10.12 9.57
C ALA A 416 6.48 -9.29 10.45
N GLU A 417 5.16 -9.50 10.26
CA GLU A 417 4.06 -8.84 10.98
C GLU A 417 4.03 -9.17 12.48
N VAL A 418 4.58 -10.31 12.89
CA VAL A 418 4.53 -10.74 14.29
C VAL A 418 5.27 -9.76 15.20
N ALA A 419 6.39 -9.20 14.73
CA ALA A 419 7.21 -8.28 15.53
C ALA A 419 6.57 -6.89 15.67
N SER A 420 5.99 -6.36 14.59
CA SER A 420 5.33 -5.06 14.58
C SER A 420 4.02 -5.09 15.36
N THR A 421 3.16 -6.08 15.13
CA THR A 421 1.91 -6.24 15.89
C THR A 421 2.16 -6.57 17.38
N CYS A 422 3.25 -7.26 17.73
CA CYS A 422 3.58 -7.49 19.15
C CYS A 422 3.88 -6.17 19.88
N ASN A 423 4.53 -5.22 19.20
CA ASN A 423 4.75 -3.88 19.74
C ASN A 423 3.43 -3.10 19.89
N GLU A 424 2.52 -3.16 18.92
CA GLU A 424 1.18 -2.55 19.02
C GLU A 424 0.34 -3.13 20.16
N ALA A 425 0.44 -4.45 20.40
CA ALA A 425 -0.24 -5.09 21.51
C ALA A 425 0.29 -4.57 22.86
N LEU A 426 1.62 -4.44 23.01
CA LEU A 426 2.24 -3.82 24.19
C LEU A 426 1.83 -2.34 24.36
N LEU A 427 1.71 -1.58 23.26
CA LEU A 427 1.20 -0.20 23.28
C LEU A 427 -0.27 -0.12 23.71
N THR A 428 -1.11 -1.06 23.25
CA THR A 428 -2.51 -1.17 23.67
C THR A 428 -2.60 -1.43 25.17
N HIS A 429 -1.83 -2.40 25.69
CA HIS A 429 -1.77 -2.68 27.12
C HIS A 429 -1.32 -1.45 27.92
N TYR A 430 -0.29 -0.73 27.46
CA TYR A 430 0.15 0.52 28.08
C TYR A 430 -0.97 1.58 28.13
N PHE A 431 -1.66 1.84 27.01
CA PHE A 431 -2.76 2.81 26.97
C PHE A 431 -3.94 2.42 27.86
N LEU A 432 -4.29 1.13 27.93
CA LEU A 432 -5.34 0.64 28.81
C LEU A 432 -4.97 0.82 30.29
N GLU A 433 -3.72 0.51 30.69
CA GLU A 433 -3.24 0.70 32.06
C GLU A 433 -3.14 2.17 32.47
N HIS A 434 -2.83 3.07 31.53
CA HIS A 434 -2.56 4.49 31.79
C HIS A 434 -3.72 5.43 31.37
N ALA A 435 -4.88 4.89 31.00
CA ALA A 435 -6.07 5.66 30.66
C ALA A 435 -6.49 6.57 31.84
N LYS A 436 -6.60 7.88 31.61
CA LYS A 436 -6.78 8.87 32.69
C LYS A 436 -8.20 8.87 33.28
N ASN A 437 -9.16 8.28 32.58
CA ASN A 437 -10.58 8.24 32.92
C ASN A 437 -11.30 7.15 32.10
N GLU A 438 -12.53 6.81 32.49
CA GLU A 438 -13.36 5.80 31.83
C GLU A 438 -13.59 6.06 30.33
N ARG A 439 -13.65 7.33 29.90
CA ARG A 439 -13.84 7.68 28.48
C ARG A 439 -12.61 7.35 27.65
N GLU A 440 -11.41 7.74 28.11
CA GLU A 440 -10.14 7.33 27.50
C GLU A 440 -10.02 5.80 27.44
N ARG A 441 -10.41 5.10 28.53
CA ARG A 441 -10.39 3.64 28.58
C ARG A 441 -11.32 3.02 27.54
N ALA A 442 -12.57 3.48 27.45
CA ALA A 442 -13.54 3.03 26.44
C ALA A 442 -13.05 3.28 25.00
N TYR A 443 -12.38 4.41 24.76
CA TYR A 443 -11.82 4.73 23.44
C TYR A 443 -10.70 3.76 23.05
N PHE A 444 -9.76 3.46 23.95
CA PHE A 444 -8.69 2.49 23.70
C PHE A 444 -9.21 1.05 23.56
N LEU A 445 -10.19 0.64 24.38
CA LEU A 445 -10.89 -0.64 24.21
C LEU A 445 -11.57 -0.74 22.84
N ASN A 446 -12.29 0.31 22.43
CA ASN A 446 -12.94 0.35 21.11
C ASN A 446 -11.92 0.22 19.97
N HIS A 447 -10.80 0.94 20.05
CA HIS A 447 -9.72 0.87 19.06
C HIS A 447 -9.17 -0.56 18.93
N PHE A 448 -8.83 -1.21 20.05
CA PHE A 448 -8.36 -2.59 20.04
C PHE A 448 -9.40 -3.58 19.49
N LEU A 449 -10.66 -3.48 19.93
CA LEU A 449 -11.72 -4.38 19.49
C LEU A 449 -12.01 -4.24 17.99
N GLU A 450 -11.95 -3.03 17.44
CA GLU A 450 -12.06 -2.81 15.99
C GLU A 450 -10.84 -3.34 15.22
N GLN A 451 -9.62 -3.14 15.72
CA GLN A 451 -8.40 -3.71 15.15
C GLN A 451 -8.48 -5.25 15.12
N PHE A 452 -8.89 -5.87 16.23
CA PHE A 452 -9.05 -7.31 16.36
C PHE A 452 -10.10 -7.86 15.37
N ARG A 453 -11.25 -7.20 15.25
CA ARG A 453 -12.30 -7.54 14.28
C ARG A 453 -11.79 -7.44 12.83
N ALA A 454 -11.07 -6.38 12.51
CA ALA A 454 -10.60 -6.09 11.15
C ALA A 454 -9.41 -6.95 10.71
N THR A 455 -8.54 -7.33 11.63
CA THR A 455 -7.27 -8.04 11.34
C THR A 455 -7.37 -9.56 11.56
N LEU A 456 -8.11 -10.03 12.57
CA LEU A 456 -8.27 -11.46 12.83
C LEU A 456 -9.54 -12.02 12.17
N TYR A 457 -10.73 -11.60 12.62
CA TYR A 457 -11.99 -12.18 12.13
C TYR A 457 -12.23 -11.93 10.65
N ARG A 458 -12.12 -10.67 10.18
CA ARG A 458 -12.40 -10.30 8.79
C ARG A 458 -11.39 -10.92 7.81
N GLN A 459 -10.10 -10.96 8.15
CA GLN A 459 -9.10 -11.61 7.29
C GLN A 459 -9.25 -13.14 7.29
N THR A 460 -9.70 -13.75 8.40
CA THR A 460 -10.06 -15.18 8.41
C THR A 460 -11.28 -15.47 7.54
N MET A 461 -12.29 -14.59 7.53
CA MET A 461 -13.44 -14.70 6.62
C MET A 461 -13.00 -14.62 5.15
N PHE A 462 -12.04 -13.73 4.84
CA PHE A 462 -11.45 -13.62 3.52
C PHE A 462 -10.65 -14.89 3.15
N ALA A 463 -9.83 -15.42 4.07
CA ALA A 463 -9.10 -16.66 3.89
C ALA A 463 -10.05 -17.85 3.61
N GLU A 464 -11.13 -17.96 4.37
CA GLU A 464 -12.13 -19.02 4.16
C GLU A 464 -12.87 -18.85 2.82
N PHE A 465 -13.17 -17.62 2.40
CA PHE A 465 -13.74 -17.35 1.08
C PHE A 465 -12.80 -17.82 -0.03
N GLU A 466 -11.53 -17.41 0.01
CA GLU A 466 -10.52 -17.79 -0.98
C GLU A 466 -10.36 -19.32 -1.06
N LEU A 467 -10.31 -20.00 0.09
CA LEU A 467 -10.27 -21.46 0.16
C LEU A 467 -11.49 -22.10 -0.53
N LYS A 468 -12.71 -21.66 -0.23
CA LYS A 468 -13.94 -22.20 -0.87
C LYS A 468 -13.99 -21.95 -2.37
N VAL A 469 -13.52 -20.80 -2.85
CA VAL A 469 -13.47 -20.48 -4.30
C VAL A 469 -12.41 -21.33 -5.02
N SER A 470 -11.27 -21.59 -4.36
CA SER A 470 -10.26 -22.54 -4.81
C SER A 470 -10.82 -23.97 -4.88
N GLU A 471 -11.54 -24.44 -3.86
CA GLU A 471 -12.16 -25.77 -3.84
C GLU A 471 -13.18 -25.95 -4.98
N LEU A 472 -14.03 -24.95 -5.23
CA LEU A 472 -14.96 -24.96 -6.38
C LEU A 472 -14.21 -25.01 -7.71
N THR A 473 -13.11 -24.27 -7.84
CA THR A 473 -12.29 -24.29 -9.06
C THR A 473 -11.58 -25.64 -9.25
N ALA A 474 -11.11 -26.27 -8.17
CA ALA A 474 -10.52 -27.60 -8.19
C ALA A 474 -11.54 -28.69 -8.60
N GLN A 475 -12.81 -28.54 -8.20
CA GLN A 475 -13.93 -29.39 -8.60
C GLN A 475 -14.39 -29.15 -10.06
N GLY A 476 -13.87 -28.13 -10.75
CA GLY A 476 -14.28 -27.75 -12.09
C GLY A 476 -15.65 -27.04 -12.16
N ALA A 477 -16.12 -26.51 -11.03
CA ALA A 477 -17.37 -25.75 -10.97
C ALA A 477 -17.25 -24.39 -11.68
N GLY A 478 -18.39 -23.85 -12.12
CA GLY A 478 -18.44 -22.52 -12.73
C GLY A 478 -18.36 -21.42 -11.67
N ILE A 479 -17.29 -20.62 -11.71
CA ILE A 479 -17.18 -19.40 -10.90
C ILE A 479 -18.07 -18.31 -11.51
N THR A 480 -19.22 -18.04 -10.87
CA THR A 480 -20.21 -17.05 -11.30
C THR A 480 -20.45 -16.03 -10.20
N ALA A 481 -20.95 -14.84 -10.56
CA ALA A 481 -21.24 -13.79 -9.59
C ALA A 481 -22.24 -14.27 -8.52
N ASP A 482 -23.29 -15.00 -8.90
CA ASP A 482 -24.28 -15.52 -7.96
C ASP A 482 -23.69 -16.57 -7.00
N ALA A 483 -22.80 -17.44 -7.48
CA ALA A 483 -22.11 -18.41 -6.62
C ALA A 483 -21.17 -17.73 -5.62
N LEU A 484 -20.39 -16.73 -6.07
CA LEU A 484 -19.50 -15.96 -5.21
C LEU A 484 -20.31 -15.16 -4.16
N CYS A 485 -21.41 -14.52 -4.57
CA CYS A 485 -22.29 -13.80 -3.65
C CYS A 485 -22.91 -14.73 -2.60
N GLU A 486 -23.37 -15.92 -2.98
CA GLU A 486 -23.96 -16.90 -2.07
C GLU A 486 -22.96 -17.43 -1.03
N ILE A 487 -21.70 -17.67 -1.43
CA ILE A 487 -20.63 -18.05 -0.49
C ILE A 487 -20.36 -16.90 0.47
N TYR A 488 -20.16 -15.70 -0.06
CA TYR A 488 -19.77 -14.53 0.72
C TYR A 488 -20.87 -14.11 1.71
N ARG A 489 -22.14 -14.20 1.29
CA ARG A 489 -23.30 -13.96 2.14
C ARG A 489 -23.34 -14.93 3.32
N LYS A 490 -23.20 -16.24 3.07
CA LYS A 490 -23.18 -17.25 4.14
C LYS A 490 -22.03 -17.07 5.12
N LEU A 491 -20.88 -16.62 4.65
CA LEU A 491 -19.75 -16.26 5.51
C LEU A 491 -20.12 -15.07 6.41
N ASN A 492 -20.74 -14.02 5.88
CA ASN A 492 -21.20 -12.89 6.71
C ASN A 492 -22.28 -13.31 7.73
N GLU A 493 -23.25 -14.14 7.32
CA GLU A 493 -24.28 -14.70 8.21
C GLU A 493 -23.68 -15.53 9.35
N GLY A 494 -22.62 -16.31 9.07
CA GLY A 494 -21.90 -17.09 10.07
C GLY A 494 -21.04 -16.24 11.01
N TYR A 495 -20.21 -15.35 10.46
CA TYR A 495 -19.22 -14.58 11.24
C TYR A 495 -19.89 -13.50 12.10
N PHE A 496 -20.82 -12.72 11.55
CA PHE A 496 -21.42 -11.59 12.29
C PHE A 496 -22.70 -11.96 13.05
N GLY A 497 -23.33 -13.08 12.74
CA GLY A 497 -24.52 -13.58 13.43
C GLY A 497 -25.78 -12.74 13.19
N SER A 498 -26.81 -12.97 14.00
CA SER A 498 -28.16 -12.42 13.79
C SER A 498 -28.38 -11.00 14.33
N SER A 499 -27.37 -10.40 14.96
CA SER A 499 -27.45 -9.03 15.50
C SER A 499 -27.27 -7.94 14.43
N ILE A 500 -26.80 -8.30 13.23
CA ILE A 500 -26.65 -7.42 12.07
C ILE A 500 -27.55 -7.88 10.89
N VAL A 501 -27.99 -6.94 10.06
CA VAL A 501 -28.76 -7.22 8.84
C VAL A 501 -27.79 -7.54 7.70
N VAL A 502 -27.73 -8.81 7.29
CA VAL A 502 -26.97 -9.25 6.10
C VAL A 502 -27.82 -9.04 4.83
N GLY A 503 -27.68 -7.87 4.20
CA GLY A 503 -28.37 -7.51 2.96
C GLY A 503 -27.70 -8.04 1.68
N ASP A 504 -28.35 -7.83 0.52
CA ASP A 504 -27.82 -8.24 -0.79
C ASP A 504 -26.51 -7.53 -1.18
N GLU A 505 -26.23 -6.36 -0.60
CA GLU A 505 -25.08 -5.53 -0.96
C GLU A 505 -23.77 -6.04 -0.35
N ILE A 506 -23.77 -6.51 0.90
CA ILE A 506 -22.55 -7.07 1.51
C ILE A 506 -22.12 -8.36 0.81
N ALA A 507 -23.07 -9.09 0.18
CA ALA A 507 -22.77 -10.24 -0.66
C ALA A 507 -21.92 -9.91 -1.90
N LEU A 508 -21.74 -8.63 -2.26
CA LEU A 508 -20.87 -8.18 -3.35
C LEU A 508 -19.48 -7.75 -2.88
N GLU A 509 -19.19 -7.72 -1.57
CA GLU A 509 -17.90 -7.22 -1.06
C GLU A 509 -16.70 -8.02 -1.56
N TRP A 510 -16.85 -9.31 -1.90
CA TRP A 510 -15.77 -10.05 -2.57
C TRP A 510 -15.28 -9.41 -3.88
N ALA A 511 -16.14 -8.64 -4.57
CA ALA A 511 -15.81 -8.01 -5.84
C ALA A 511 -14.89 -6.79 -5.68
N ARG A 512 -14.67 -6.30 -4.45
CA ARG A 512 -13.82 -5.13 -4.14
C ARG A 512 -12.54 -5.45 -3.37
N ILE A 513 -12.25 -6.73 -3.09
CA ILE A 513 -11.07 -7.13 -2.30
C ILE A 513 -9.88 -7.43 -3.24
N PRO A 514 -8.83 -6.58 -3.30
CA PRO A 514 -7.64 -6.82 -4.14
C PRO A 514 -6.87 -8.08 -3.72
N HIS A 515 -6.86 -8.39 -2.42
CA HIS A 515 -6.07 -9.51 -1.89
C HIS A 515 -6.48 -10.89 -2.40
N PHE A 516 -7.68 -11.07 -2.98
CA PHE A 516 -8.07 -12.31 -3.66
C PHE A 516 -7.33 -12.55 -4.99
N TYR A 517 -6.48 -11.61 -5.41
CA TYR A 517 -5.53 -11.78 -6.50
C TYR A 517 -4.10 -12.07 -6.01
N TYR A 518 -3.85 -12.07 -4.69
CA TYR A 518 -2.49 -12.20 -4.10
C TYR A 518 -2.12 -13.61 -3.63
N CYS A 519 -2.94 -14.62 -3.95
CA CYS A 519 -2.61 -16.04 -3.82
C CYS A 519 -2.43 -16.54 -2.37
N PHE A 520 -3.52 -16.68 -1.61
CA PHE A 520 -3.53 -17.15 -0.21
C PHE A 520 -2.67 -16.28 0.72
N TYR A 521 -2.80 -14.96 0.60
CA TYR A 521 -2.03 -14.00 1.38
C TYR A 521 -2.69 -13.63 2.72
N VAL A 522 -4.01 -13.36 2.72
CA VAL A 522 -4.72 -12.70 3.85
C VAL A 522 -4.68 -13.44 5.19
N TYR A 523 -4.51 -14.76 5.20
CA TYR A 523 -4.43 -15.53 6.45
C TYR A 523 -3.25 -15.08 7.32
N GLN A 524 -2.18 -14.57 6.69
CA GLN A 524 -0.93 -14.16 7.35
C GLN A 524 -1.17 -13.04 8.36
N TYR A 525 -2.08 -12.10 8.05
CA TYR A 525 -2.52 -11.06 8.99
C TYR A 525 -3.15 -11.66 10.24
N ALA A 526 -4.12 -12.57 10.08
CA ALA A 526 -4.84 -13.15 11.21
C ALA A 526 -3.95 -14.07 12.06
N THR A 527 -3.08 -14.89 11.44
CA THR A 527 -2.11 -15.71 12.16
C THR A 527 -1.01 -14.89 12.82
N GLY A 528 -0.52 -13.85 12.14
CA GLY A 528 0.51 -12.94 12.65
C GLY A 528 0.00 -12.17 13.86
N PHE A 529 -1.21 -11.62 13.77
CA PHE A 529 -1.90 -10.94 14.87
C PHE A 529 -2.16 -11.88 16.05
N ALA A 530 -2.70 -13.09 15.81
CA ALA A 530 -2.90 -14.08 16.89
C ALA A 530 -1.58 -14.49 17.58
N ALA A 531 -0.49 -14.67 16.81
CA ALA A 531 0.82 -14.96 17.36
C ALA A 531 1.37 -13.78 18.17
N ALA A 532 1.25 -12.55 17.66
CA ALA A 532 1.67 -11.33 18.33
C ALA A 532 0.96 -11.09 19.68
N ILE A 533 -0.37 -11.27 19.73
CA ILE A 533 -1.15 -11.19 20.96
C ILE A 533 -0.72 -12.26 21.97
N ALA A 534 -0.52 -13.50 21.51
CA ALA A 534 -0.04 -14.56 22.39
C ALA A 534 1.38 -14.27 22.93
N LEU A 535 2.27 -13.71 22.11
CA LEU A 535 3.62 -13.32 22.51
C LEU A 535 3.62 -12.13 23.49
N SER A 536 2.82 -11.09 23.24
CA SER A 536 2.73 -9.95 24.16
C SER A 536 2.20 -10.37 25.53
N GLN A 537 1.21 -11.28 25.58
CA GLN A 537 0.76 -11.91 26.84
C GLN A 537 1.90 -12.68 27.54
N HIS A 538 2.63 -13.53 26.82
CA HIS A 538 3.76 -14.29 27.41
C HIS A 538 4.87 -13.36 27.95
N ILE A 539 5.11 -12.22 27.30
CA ILE A 539 6.09 -11.20 27.72
C ILE A 539 5.60 -10.42 28.95
N LEU A 540 4.30 -10.10 29.04
CA LEU A 540 3.70 -9.34 30.15
C LEU A 540 3.47 -10.20 31.41
N GLU A 541 3.05 -11.46 31.24
CA GLU A 541 2.75 -12.40 32.32
C GLU A 541 3.99 -13.21 32.78
N GLY A 542 4.97 -13.37 31.89
CA GLY A 542 6.17 -14.18 32.12
C GLY A 542 7.29 -13.41 32.82
N GLY A 543 8.53 -13.79 32.48
CA GLY A 543 9.73 -13.14 32.99
C GLY A 543 10.84 -13.08 31.94
N THR A 544 12.08 -13.16 32.41
CA THR A 544 13.28 -13.05 31.56
C THR A 544 13.31 -14.09 30.44
N GLN A 545 12.81 -15.30 30.69
CA GLN A 545 12.87 -16.41 29.72
C GLN A 545 11.96 -16.14 28.51
N GLU A 546 10.70 -15.81 28.75
CA GLU A 546 9.68 -15.56 27.72
C GLU A 546 10.07 -14.36 26.84
N ARG A 547 10.61 -13.30 27.47
CA ARG A 547 11.23 -12.17 26.78
C ARG A 547 12.41 -12.61 25.90
N ASP A 548 13.36 -13.38 26.47
CA ASP A 548 14.57 -13.79 25.74
C ASP A 548 14.26 -14.73 24.59
N ASP A 549 13.22 -15.57 24.72
CA ASP A 549 12.72 -16.44 23.66
C ASP A 549 12.10 -15.64 22.49
N TYR A 550 11.35 -14.57 22.77
CA TYR A 550 10.92 -13.61 21.74
C TYR A 550 12.11 -12.89 21.08
N LEU A 551 13.09 -12.43 21.85
CA LEU A 551 14.29 -11.79 21.29
C LEU A 551 15.12 -12.77 20.45
N ASN A 552 15.14 -14.06 20.79
CA ASN A 552 15.79 -15.12 20.00
C ASN A 552 15.04 -15.40 18.68
N PHE A 553 13.71 -15.26 18.66
CA PHE A 553 12.93 -15.27 17.42
C PHE A 553 13.31 -14.10 16.49
N LEU A 554 13.39 -12.87 17.01
CA LEU A 554 13.79 -11.69 16.21
C LEU A 554 15.22 -11.80 15.66
N LYS A 555 16.13 -12.43 16.42
CA LYS A 555 17.50 -12.74 15.97
C LYS A 555 17.57 -13.92 14.98
N GLY A 556 16.47 -14.62 14.74
CA GLY A 556 16.44 -15.90 14.01
C GLY A 556 16.46 -15.79 12.49
N GLY A 557 15.91 -14.70 11.93
CA GLY A 557 15.83 -14.50 10.48
C GLY A 557 15.16 -15.67 9.76
N SER A 558 15.88 -16.30 8.81
CA SER A 558 15.45 -17.50 8.08
C SER A 558 16.30 -18.75 8.40
N SER A 559 17.08 -18.71 9.48
CA SER A 559 17.93 -19.84 9.94
C SER A 559 17.17 -21.14 10.24
N LYS A 560 15.84 -21.05 10.43
CA LYS A 560 14.91 -22.19 10.62
C LYS A 560 13.59 -21.90 9.89
N PRO A 561 12.72 -22.90 9.68
CA PRO A 561 11.35 -22.66 9.23
C PRO A 561 10.60 -21.71 10.17
N PRO A 562 9.72 -20.83 9.67
CA PRO A 562 9.08 -19.78 10.48
C PRO A 562 8.27 -20.32 11.67
N ILE A 563 7.60 -21.46 11.47
CA ILE A 563 6.83 -22.16 12.50
C ILE A 563 7.73 -22.67 13.63
N GLU A 564 8.98 -23.05 13.35
CA GLU A 564 9.94 -23.44 14.38
C GLU A 564 10.52 -22.25 15.14
N LEU A 565 10.69 -21.10 14.47
CA LEU A 565 11.09 -19.85 15.12
C LEU A 565 10.02 -19.37 16.11
N LEU A 566 8.75 -19.35 15.69
CA LEU A 566 7.62 -19.02 16.58
C LEU A 566 7.47 -20.02 17.73
N ARG A 567 7.63 -21.32 17.48
CA ARG A 567 7.63 -22.34 18.55
C ARG A 567 8.78 -22.11 19.54
N GLY A 568 9.92 -21.64 19.05
CA GLY A 568 11.05 -21.19 19.89
C GLY A 568 10.71 -20.00 20.79
N ALA A 569 9.82 -19.11 20.35
CA ALA A 569 9.27 -18.00 21.14
C ALA A 569 8.06 -18.40 22.01
N GLY A 570 7.72 -19.69 22.13
CA GLY A 570 6.60 -20.18 22.95
C GLY A 570 5.24 -20.27 22.23
N VAL A 571 5.17 -19.99 20.93
CA VAL A 571 3.92 -19.97 20.14
C VAL A 571 3.95 -21.01 19.01
N ASP A 572 3.19 -22.11 19.16
CA ASP A 572 3.08 -23.14 18.13
C ASP A 572 1.85 -22.93 17.23
N MET A 573 2.07 -22.33 16.05
CA MET A 573 1.01 -22.08 15.06
C MET A 573 0.51 -23.35 14.35
N MET A 574 1.07 -24.53 14.64
CA MET A 574 0.43 -25.82 14.28
C MET A 574 -0.71 -26.20 15.22
N SER A 575 -0.94 -25.45 16.29
CA SER A 575 -2.05 -25.60 17.23
C SER A 575 -3.06 -24.46 17.06
N THR A 576 -4.33 -24.72 17.37
CA THR A 576 -5.36 -23.68 17.52
C THR A 576 -5.11 -22.78 18.75
N LEU A 577 -4.35 -23.26 19.74
CA LEU A 577 -4.20 -22.62 21.07
C LEU A 577 -3.81 -21.13 21.05
N PRO A 578 -2.84 -20.65 20.25
CA PRO A 578 -2.51 -19.22 20.22
C PRO A 578 -3.69 -18.35 19.76
N ILE A 579 -4.45 -18.87 18.79
CA ILE A 579 -5.60 -18.22 18.18
C ILE A 579 -6.76 -18.21 19.19
N THR A 580 -7.06 -19.35 19.82
CA THR A 580 -8.07 -19.45 20.89
C THR A 580 -7.75 -18.55 22.09
N LYS A 581 -6.47 -18.39 22.47
CA LYS A 581 -6.06 -17.44 23.52
C LYS A 581 -6.35 -15.98 23.14
N ALA A 582 -5.98 -15.56 21.93
CA ALA A 582 -6.28 -14.21 21.45
C ALA A 582 -7.80 -13.96 21.40
N LEU A 583 -8.57 -14.94 20.92
CA LEU A 583 -10.03 -14.90 20.86
C LEU A 583 -10.69 -14.81 22.25
N ALA A 584 -10.12 -15.44 23.28
CA ALA A 584 -10.57 -15.30 24.66
C ALA A 584 -10.32 -13.90 25.22
N GLN A 585 -9.14 -13.31 24.98
CA GLN A 585 -8.86 -11.92 25.37
C GLN A 585 -9.83 -10.92 24.71
N PHE A 586 -10.19 -11.15 23.44
CA PHE A 586 -11.21 -10.36 22.77
C PHE A 586 -12.57 -10.47 23.48
N ASP A 587 -13.00 -11.68 23.88
CA ASP A 587 -14.25 -11.88 24.64
C ASP A 587 -14.26 -11.14 25.99
N GLU A 588 -13.15 -11.18 26.72
CA GLU A 588 -12.96 -10.48 27.99
C GLU A 588 -12.99 -8.95 27.83
N MET A 589 -12.31 -8.41 26.81
CA MET A 589 -12.32 -6.97 26.54
C MET A 589 -13.67 -6.45 26.03
N ILE A 590 -14.53 -7.31 25.47
CA ILE A 590 -15.92 -6.95 25.15
C ILE A 590 -16.76 -6.75 26.43
N ASP A 591 -16.60 -7.61 27.43
CA ASP A 591 -17.30 -7.42 28.72
C ASP A 591 -16.81 -6.14 29.42
N GLU A 592 -15.51 -5.89 29.43
CA GLU A 592 -14.95 -4.67 30.00
C GLU A 592 -15.45 -3.41 29.28
N MET A 593 -15.51 -3.45 27.93
CA MET A 593 -16.05 -2.36 27.12
C MET A 593 -17.54 -2.11 27.39
N ALA A 594 -18.33 -3.17 27.61
CA ALA A 594 -19.73 -3.07 27.98
C ALA A 594 -19.90 -2.39 29.34
N ASP A 595 -19.20 -2.88 30.37
CA ASP A 595 -19.25 -2.33 31.73
C ASP A 595 -18.87 -0.84 31.77
N VAL A 596 -17.76 -0.46 31.11
CA VAL A 596 -17.31 0.95 31.06
C VAL A 596 -18.30 1.82 30.29
N CYS A 597 -18.84 1.37 29.17
CA CYS A 597 -19.83 2.15 28.41
C CYS A 597 -21.17 2.28 29.16
N HIS A 598 -21.58 1.25 29.91
CA HIS A 598 -22.78 1.28 30.75
C HIS A 598 -22.61 2.23 31.94
N ALA A 599 -21.43 2.28 32.56
CA ALA A 599 -21.10 3.27 33.59
C ALA A 599 -21.19 4.70 33.05
N LEU A 600 -20.52 4.99 31.92
CA LEU A 600 -20.56 6.30 31.26
C LEU A 600 -21.99 6.74 30.85
N LYS A 601 -22.85 5.81 30.40
CA LYS A 601 -24.27 6.11 30.12
C LYS A 601 -25.05 6.44 31.41
N GLN A 602 -24.78 5.73 32.52
CA GLN A 602 -25.39 6.01 33.82
C GLN A 602 -24.96 7.39 34.38
N GLU A 603 -23.70 7.77 34.24
CA GLU A 603 -23.22 9.11 34.65
C GLU A 603 -23.87 10.22 33.82
N LYS A 604 -23.90 10.11 32.49
CA LYS A 604 -24.61 11.07 31.61
C LYS A 604 -26.10 11.19 32.00
N GLY A 605 -26.76 10.07 32.33
CA GLY A 605 -28.15 10.05 32.81
C GLY A 605 -28.34 10.75 34.16
N ALA A 606 -27.44 10.50 35.13
CA ALA A 606 -27.47 11.13 36.44
C ALA A 606 -27.30 12.66 36.32
N VAL A 607 -26.29 13.13 35.57
CA VAL A 607 -26.04 14.56 35.35
C VAL A 607 -27.21 15.24 34.60
N SER A 608 -27.81 14.57 33.62
CA SER A 608 -28.99 15.08 32.91
C SER A 608 -30.21 15.22 33.83
N SER A 609 -30.45 14.24 34.71
CA SER A 609 -31.55 14.32 35.69
C SER A 609 -31.35 15.41 36.76
N ASP A 610 -30.12 15.63 37.21
CA ASP A 610 -29.80 16.68 38.18
C ASP A 610 -29.82 18.08 37.53
N ALA A 611 -29.52 18.19 36.23
CA ALA A 611 -29.73 19.40 35.44
C ALA A 611 -31.22 19.69 35.20
N ALA A 612 -32.02 18.67 34.88
CA ALA A 612 -33.47 18.79 34.76
C ALA A 612 -34.13 19.25 36.08
N ALA A 613 -33.74 18.65 37.21
CA ALA A 613 -34.20 19.03 38.54
C ALA A 613 -33.83 20.48 38.94
N ARG A 614 -32.74 21.04 38.37
CA ARG A 614 -32.38 22.46 38.53
C ARG A 614 -33.12 23.39 37.55
N SER A 615 -33.72 22.86 36.48
CA SER A 615 -34.45 23.64 35.47
C SER A 615 -35.93 23.88 35.80
N GLU A 616 -36.54 23.05 36.65
CA GLU A 616 -37.95 23.23 37.11
C GLU A 616 -38.13 24.40 38.11
N GLY A 617 -37.06 25.15 38.41
CA GLY A 617 -37.03 26.24 39.38
C GLY A 617 -37.00 27.67 38.80
N GLY A 618 -37.66 27.95 37.68
CA GLY A 618 -37.63 29.28 37.05
C GLY A 618 -38.93 29.69 36.34
N THR A 619 -39.64 30.68 36.89
CA THR A 619 -40.89 31.22 36.32
C THR A 619 -40.71 32.54 35.56
N ALA A 620 -41.09 32.53 34.28
CA ALA A 620 -41.68 33.59 33.43
C ALA A 620 -41.27 35.07 33.58
N SER A 621 -40.93 35.68 32.42
CA SER A 621 -41.46 37.00 32.02
C SER A 621 -41.37 37.20 30.50
N ASP A 622 -42.46 37.61 29.86
CA ASP A 622 -42.52 38.10 28.47
C ASP A 622 -41.98 39.54 28.35
N ASP A 623 -41.45 39.93 27.18
CA ASP A 623 -41.79 41.22 26.56
C ASP A 623 -41.52 41.24 25.03
N ALA A 624 -42.15 42.17 24.31
CA ALA A 624 -42.12 42.28 22.84
C ALA A 624 -41.63 43.65 22.35
N GLY A 625 -41.04 43.75 21.14
CA GLY A 625 -40.71 45.07 20.58
C GLY A 625 -39.93 45.18 19.26
N SER A 626 -40.66 45.31 18.15
CA SER A 626 -40.42 46.25 17.01
C SER A 626 -39.07 46.37 16.26
N GLN A 627 -39.16 46.41 14.92
CA GLN A 627 -38.15 46.90 13.96
C GLN A 627 -37.90 48.43 14.06
N PRO A 628 -36.92 48.98 13.31
CA PRO A 628 -37.29 49.59 12.00
C PRO A 628 -36.29 49.34 10.85
N ALA A 629 -36.72 49.65 9.61
CA ALA A 629 -35.94 49.52 8.38
C ALA A 629 -35.90 50.81 7.54
N VAL A 630 -34.77 51.08 6.87
CA VAL A 630 -34.55 51.97 5.69
C VAL A 630 -33.25 51.50 5.02
N GLY A 631 -33.03 51.39 3.70
CA GLY A 631 -33.88 51.63 2.53
C GLY A 631 -33.19 52.51 1.46
N ALA A 632 -32.84 51.98 0.29
CA ALA A 632 -32.65 52.72 -0.98
C ALA A 632 -32.43 51.76 -2.18
N SER A 633 -32.91 52.13 -3.36
CA SER A 633 -33.02 51.30 -4.58
C SER A 633 -32.42 51.98 -5.83
N LEU A 634 -32.52 51.27 -6.97
CA LEU A 634 -32.60 51.73 -8.40
C LEU A 634 -31.39 51.35 -9.28
N GLN A 635 -31.53 50.99 -10.58
CA GLN A 635 -32.66 50.43 -11.36
C GLN A 635 -32.08 49.81 -12.66
N VAL A 636 -32.87 49.01 -13.38
CA VAL A 636 -32.51 48.27 -14.62
C VAL A 636 -32.94 49.04 -15.88
N ASP A 637 -32.19 48.91 -16.99
CA ASP A 637 -32.61 48.95 -18.40
C ASP A 637 -31.37 48.72 -19.31
N ALA A 638 -31.40 48.22 -20.55
CA ALA A 638 -32.28 47.25 -21.23
C ALA A 638 -31.53 46.73 -22.49
N ILE A 639 -31.83 45.51 -22.94
CA ILE A 639 -31.17 44.85 -24.10
C ILE A 639 -31.82 45.29 -25.43
N PRO A 640 -31.04 45.37 -26.53
CA PRO A 640 -31.54 44.91 -27.83
C PRO A 640 -30.66 43.79 -28.38
N SER A 641 -31.28 42.62 -28.58
CA SER A 641 -30.78 41.60 -29.50
C SER A 641 -31.03 42.05 -30.93
N ASP A 642 -30.17 41.65 -31.86
CA ASP A 642 -30.71 40.84 -32.95
C ASP A 642 -29.70 39.81 -33.46
N ALA A 643 -30.22 38.65 -33.84
CA ALA A 643 -29.41 37.47 -34.11
C ALA A 643 -29.06 37.34 -35.60
N ALA A 644 -27.85 36.85 -35.87
CA ALA A 644 -27.51 36.20 -37.14
C ALA A 644 -26.87 34.83 -36.85
N SER A 645 -27.74 33.84 -36.68
CA SER A 645 -27.50 32.39 -36.90
C SER A 645 -26.15 31.78 -36.47
N GLN A 646 -26.21 30.96 -35.42
CA GLN A 646 -25.23 29.93 -35.06
C GLN A 646 -24.84 29.01 -36.23
N PRO A 647 -23.73 28.24 -36.11
CA PRO A 647 -23.88 26.90 -35.54
C PRO A 647 -23.14 26.70 -34.22
N VAL A 648 -23.85 26.13 -33.25
CA VAL A 648 -23.32 25.19 -32.26
C VAL A 648 -23.91 23.83 -32.67
N PRO A 649 -23.06 22.83 -32.96
CA PRO A 649 -23.12 21.58 -32.20
C PRO A 649 -21.70 21.12 -31.83
N ASP A 650 -21.39 20.61 -30.65
CA ASP A 650 -22.06 19.69 -29.71
C ASP A 650 -21.80 18.18 -29.94
N ALA A 651 -21.42 17.55 -28.82
CA ALA A 651 -21.49 16.14 -28.43
C ALA A 651 -21.14 15.02 -29.45
N SER A 652 -19.84 14.73 -29.67
CA SER A 652 -19.28 13.34 -29.80
C SER A 652 -17.80 13.21 -30.24
N THR A 653 -17.08 14.30 -30.53
CA THR A 653 -16.27 14.35 -31.78
C THR A 653 -14.73 14.35 -31.72
N ASN A 654 -14.06 14.26 -30.56
CA ASN A 654 -12.60 14.01 -30.47
C ASN A 654 -11.68 15.15 -31.03
N HIS A 655 -11.94 16.43 -30.66
CA HIS A 655 -11.21 17.63 -31.11
C HIS A 655 -10.96 18.68 -30.00
N PHE A 656 -9.95 19.55 -30.17
CA PHE A 656 -9.46 20.55 -29.19
C PHE A 656 -9.70 22.01 -29.65
N THR A 657 -10.48 22.79 -28.91
CA THR A 657 -10.71 24.24 -29.16
C THR A 657 -10.02 25.04 -28.04
N ASN A 658 -9.54 26.28 -28.16
CA ASN A 658 -9.47 27.21 -29.29
C ASN A 658 -8.28 28.22 -29.19
N PHE A 659 -7.34 28.03 -28.25
CA PHE A 659 -6.51 29.10 -27.65
C PHE A 659 -5.78 30.02 -28.65
N THR A 660 -5.63 31.30 -28.26
CA THR A 660 -4.59 32.21 -28.78
C THR A 660 -3.21 31.86 -28.23
N VAL A 661 -2.14 32.42 -28.82
CA VAL A 661 -0.76 32.23 -28.35
C VAL A 661 -0.58 32.76 -26.92
N GLU A 662 -1.20 33.91 -26.62
CA GLU A 662 -1.19 34.52 -25.28
C GLU A 662 -1.90 33.64 -24.24
N GLU A 663 -3.05 33.05 -24.56
CA GLU A 663 -3.78 32.15 -23.67
C GLU A 663 -3.05 30.82 -23.45
N LEU A 664 -2.51 30.22 -24.52
CA LEU A 664 -1.65 29.04 -24.43
C LEU A 664 -0.44 29.32 -23.52
N GLY A 665 0.22 30.47 -23.69
CA GLY A 665 1.36 30.86 -22.85
C GLY A 665 0.97 31.06 -21.38
N ALA A 666 -0.17 31.72 -21.12
CA ALA A 666 -0.66 31.93 -19.76
C ALA A 666 -1.05 30.61 -19.07
N SER A 667 -1.65 29.68 -19.79
CA SER A 667 -2.09 28.39 -19.26
C SER A 667 -0.91 27.43 -19.03
N LEU A 668 0.05 27.35 -19.97
CA LEU A 668 1.31 26.62 -19.78
C LEU A 668 2.12 27.16 -18.59
N ALA A 669 2.13 28.48 -18.37
CA ALA A 669 2.83 29.10 -17.25
C ALA A 669 2.23 28.74 -15.87
N LYS A 670 0.94 28.39 -15.82
CA LYS A 670 0.25 27.91 -14.62
C LYS A 670 0.17 26.39 -14.52
N MET A 671 0.59 25.66 -15.56
CA MET A 671 0.46 24.20 -15.68
C MET A 671 -1.00 23.69 -15.58
N GLU A 672 -1.96 24.44 -16.12
CA GLU A 672 -3.41 24.14 -16.07
C GLU A 672 -3.85 22.95 -16.97
N GLY A 673 -2.94 22.28 -17.67
CA GLY A 673 -3.30 21.32 -18.71
C GLY A 673 -2.21 20.33 -19.08
N ILE A 674 -2.61 19.31 -19.85
CA ILE A 674 -1.79 18.19 -20.32
C ILE A 674 -1.30 18.50 -21.74
N PHE A 675 -0.01 18.29 -22.02
CA PHE A 675 0.54 18.37 -23.37
C PHE A 675 1.00 17.00 -23.86
N VAL A 676 0.45 16.54 -24.98
CA VAL A 676 0.86 15.32 -25.68
C VAL A 676 1.72 15.70 -26.89
N LEU A 677 2.94 15.18 -26.97
CA LEU A 677 3.80 15.25 -28.14
C LEU A 677 3.68 13.95 -28.94
N ALA A 678 3.12 14.03 -30.15
CA ALA A 678 3.04 12.93 -31.10
C ALA A 678 4.19 13.01 -32.13
N THR A 679 4.91 11.90 -32.26
CA THR A 679 5.99 11.68 -33.23
C THR A 679 5.68 10.43 -34.08
N THR A 680 6.67 9.91 -34.81
CA THR A 680 6.51 8.72 -35.66
C THR A 680 7.77 7.87 -35.56
N ASN A 681 7.60 6.57 -35.39
CA ASN A 681 8.68 5.58 -35.31
C ASN A 681 9.36 5.36 -36.67
N GLU A 682 10.45 4.59 -36.69
CA GLU A 682 11.17 4.26 -37.94
C GLU A 682 10.34 3.40 -38.91
N ASP A 683 9.45 2.55 -38.37
CA ASP A 683 8.52 1.71 -39.13
C ASP A 683 7.27 2.45 -39.62
N GLY A 684 7.14 3.75 -39.29
CA GLY A 684 5.97 4.56 -39.63
C GLY A 684 4.81 4.46 -38.64
N SER A 685 4.91 3.68 -37.56
CA SER A 685 3.89 3.64 -36.51
C SER A 685 3.88 4.95 -35.69
N PRO A 686 2.71 5.38 -35.17
CA PRO A 686 2.64 6.56 -34.31
C PRO A 686 3.32 6.29 -32.96
N ASP A 687 3.92 7.33 -32.39
CA ASP A 687 4.47 7.35 -31.04
C ASP A 687 3.98 8.62 -30.34
N ALA A 688 3.63 8.56 -29.06
CA ALA A 688 3.12 9.70 -28.33
C ALA A 688 3.49 9.63 -26.86
N ALA A 689 3.86 10.77 -26.28
CA ALA A 689 4.20 10.87 -24.87
C ALA A 689 3.77 12.23 -24.29
N ILE A 690 3.49 12.24 -22.99
CA ILE A 690 3.02 13.41 -22.24
C ILE A 690 4.20 14.17 -21.66
N PHE A 691 4.23 15.49 -21.82
CA PHE A 691 5.28 16.38 -21.31
C PHE A 691 4.69 17.67 -20.74
N VAL A 692 5.52 18.43 -20.04
CA VAL A 692 5.20 19.81 -19.62
C VAL A 692 6.14 20.75 -20.36
N PRO A 693 5.76 21.28 -21.54
CA PRO A 693 6.53 22.31 -22.20
C PRO A 693 6.31 23.67 -21.53
N ARG A 694 7.29 24.56 -21.68
CA ARG A 694 7.17 25.96 -21.33
C ARG A 694 7.34 26.81 -22.59
N LEU A 695 6.55 27.88 -22.69
CA LEU A 695 6.73 28.89 -23.74
C LEU A 695 7.98 29.74 -23.43
N LEU A 696 8.95 29.76 -24.35
CA LEU A 696 10.14 30.64 -24.31
C LEU A 696 9.79 32.05 -24.80
N ASP A 697 9.11 32.12 -25.95
CA ASP A 697 8.62 33.32 -26.60
C ASP A 697 7.34 32.98 -27.39
N LYS A 698 6.74 33.94 -28.10
CA LYS A 698 5.47 33.75 -28.85
C LYS A 698 5.47 32.60 -29.88
N THR A 699 6.64 32.07 -30.24
CA THR A 699 6.85 31.09 -31.30
C THR A 699 7.64 29.85 -30.86
N HIS A 700 8.28 29.85 -29.68
CA HIS A 700 9.14 28.76 -29.24
C HIS A 700 8.67 28.12 -27.93
N LEU A 701 8.61 26.79 -27.91
CA LEU A 701 8.48 25.97 -26.71
C LEU A 701 9.86 25.40 -26.33
N ILE A 702 10.10 25.25 -25.04
CA ILE A 702 11.16 24.39 -24.49
C ILE A 702 10.52 23.23 -23.74
N MET A 703 11.07 22.03 -23.90
CA MET A 703 10.69 20.85 -23.13
C MET A 703 11.94 20.04 -22.79
N PHE A 704 11.95 19.41 -21.62
CA PHE A 704 13.04 18.56 -21.18
C PHE A 704 12.69 17.12 -21.50
N LEU A 705 13.51 16.47 -22.33
CA LEU A 705 13.27 15.14 -22.84
C LEU A 705 14.54 14.30 -22.72
N ALA A 706 14.47 13.26 -21.88
CA ALA A 706 15.52 12.26 -21.75
C ALA A 706 15.77 11.51 -23.08
N PRO A 707 16.88 10.76 -23.23
CA PRO A 707 17.18 9.93 -24.41
C PRO A 707 16.21 8.75 -24.62
N ASN A 708 14.95 9.04 -24.93
CA ASN A 708 13.88 8.08 -25.17
C ASN A 708 13.47 7.99 -26.66
N ARG A 709 12.57 7.07 -26.98
CA ARG A 709 12.10 6.82 -28.36
C ARG A 709 11.47 8.07 -29.00
N THR A 710 10.66 8.82 -28.25
CA THR A 710 10.04 10.06 -28.73
C THR A 710 11.09 11.14 -29.06
N ARG A 711 12.18 11.24 -28.28
CA ARG A 711 13.32 12.11 -28.58
C ARG A 711 14.02 11.68 -29.86
N GLN A 712 14.36 10.40 -29.98
CA GLN A 712 15.02 9.85 -31.16
C GLN A 712 14.18 10.08 -32.43
N ASN A 713 12.87 9.87 -32.34
CA ASN A 713 11.92 10.16 -33.42
C ASN A 713 11.95 11.63 -33.81
N LEU A 714 11.81 12.55 -32.85
CA LEU A 714 11.82 14.01 -33.08
C LEU A 714 13.17 14.51 -33.63
N GLU A 715 14.31 14.02 -33.12
CA GLU A 715 15.64 14.41 -33.59
C GLU A 715 15.93 13.95 -35.02
N ARG A 716 15.37 12.77 -35.39
CA ARG A 716 15.44 12.14 -36.72
C ARG A 716 14.50 12.80 -37.74
N THR A 717 13.24 13.06 -37.39
CA THR A 717 12.25 13.65 -38.30
C THR A 717 12.34 15.17 -38.38
N GLY A 718 12.84 15.81 -37.32
CA GLY A 718 12.84 17.26 -37.16
C GLY A 718 11.44 17.89 -36.98
N GLN A 719 10.37 17.09 -36.91
CA GLN A 719 8.99 17.55 -36.84
C GLN A 719 8.14 16.69 -35.91
N ALA A 720 7.17 17.32 -35.24
CA ALA A 720 6.19 16.67 -34.37
C ALA A 720 4.85 17.41 -34.38
N TRP A 721 3.83 16.77 -33.79
CA TRP A 721 2.57 17.41 -33.45
C TRP A 721 2.46 17.55 -31.93
N GLY A 722 2.29 18.77 -31.44
CA GLY A 722 1.88 19.04 -30.07
C GLY A 722 0.36 19.12 -29.96
N VAL A 723 -0.20 18.65 -28.86
CA VAL A 723 -1.61 18.80 -28.49
C VAL A 723 -1.63 19.23 -27.04
N TYR A 724 -2.21 20.40 -26.76
CA TYR A 724 -2.40 20.88 -25.39
C TYR A 724 -3.89 20.90 -25.05
N GLU A 725 -4.23 20.41 -23.87
CA GLU A 725 -5.60 20.26 -23.38
C GLU A 725 -5.70 20.71 -21.91
N VAL A 726 -6.68 21.56 -21.62
CA VAL A 726 -7.00 22.13 -20.32
C VAL A 726 -8.42 21.72 -19.99
N THR A 727 -8.62 21.10 -18.83
CA THR A 727 -9.93 20.65 -18.37
C THR A 727 -10.52 21.63 -17.37
N HIS A 728 -11.76 22.06 -17.61
CA HIS A 728 -12.51 22.91 -16.70
C HIS A 728 -13.58 22.08 -16.00
N ALA A 729 -13.26 21.55 -14.81
CA ALA A 729 -14.14 20.68 -14.03
C ALA A 729 -15.47 21.39 -13.66
N ASP A 730 -15.40 22.68 -13.34
CA ASP A 730 -16.55 23.50 -12.95
C ASP A 730 -17.42 23.96 -14.16
N ALA A 731 -17.07 23.56 -15.39
CA ALA A 731 -17.78 23.99 -16.58
C ALA A 731 -19.16 23.33 -16.71
N THR A 732 -20.20 24.16 -16.54
CA THR A 732 -21.62 23.75 -16.62
C THR A 732 -22.05 23.32 -18.02
N GLU A 733 -21.37 23.81 -19.07
CA GLU A 733 -21.62 23.41 -20.46
C GLU A 733 -20.53 22.44 -20.98
N LYS A 734 -20.95 21.33 -21.61
CA LYS A 734 -20.03 20.29 -22.12
C LYS A 734 -18.97 20.81 -23.09
N GLN A 735 -19.28 21.88 -23.83
CA GLN A 735 -18.39 22.50 -24.81
C GLN A 735 -17.30 23.37 -24.17
N GLN A 736 -17.48 23.77 -22.91
CA GLN A 736 -16.53 24.57 -22.13
C GLN A 736 -15.60 23.69 -21.27
N ARG A 737 -15.83 22.37 -21.21
CA ARG A 737 -15.03 21.42 -20.40
C ARG A 737 -13.60 21.22 -20.91
N TYR A 738 -13.35 21.47 -22.19
CA TYR A 738 -12.07 21.18 -22.85
C TYR A 738 -11.61 22.39 -23.67
N ALA A 739 -10.59 23.08 -23.16
CA ALA A 739 -9.88 24.14 -23.84
C ALA A 739 -8.48 23.65 -24.28
N GLY A 740 -7.79 24.31 -25.21
CA GLY A 740 -6.55 23.78 -25.76
C GLY A 740 -6.15 24.28 -27.15
N ALA A 741 -5.11 23.66 -27.72
CA ALA A 741 -4.64 23.91 -29.08
C ALA A 741 -3.86 22.73 -29.65
N ARG A 742 -3.94 22.53 -30.98
CA ARG A 742 -3.04 21.64 -31.71
C ARG A 742 -1.93 22.47 -32.37
N MET A 743 -0.69 22.00 -32.28
CA MET A 743 0.49 22.70 -32.79
C MET A 743 1.27 21.81 -33.76
N LYS A 744 1.62 22.36 -34.92
CA LYS A 744 2.69 21.78 -35.74
C LYS A 744 4.03 22.32 -35.25
N LEU A 745 4.98 21.43 -34.96
CA LEU A 745 6.25 21.77 -34.33
C LEU A 745 7.43 21.36 -35.20
N SER A 746 8.47 22.20 -35.24
CA SER A 746 9.79 21.87 -35.82
C SER A 746 10.87 21.94 -34.76
N LEU A 747 11.84 21.03 -34.82
CA LEU A 747 12.99 21.02 -33.91
C LEU A 747 14.02 22.10 -34.28
N VAL A 748 14.28 23.00 -33.34
CA VAL A 748 15.33 24.01 -33.40
C VAL A 748 16.57 23.44 -32.70
N LYS A 749 17.71 23.41 -33.39
CA LYS A 749 18.95 22.76 -32.92
C LYS A 749 20.01 23.83 -32.55
N PRO A 750 20.84 23.60 -31.52
CA PRO A 750 21.92 24.51 -31.13
C PRO A 750 23.07 24.60 -32.15
N GLU A 751 23.08 23.70 -33.14
CA GLU A 751 24.08 23.62 -34.21
C GLU A 751 23.40 23.44 -35.57
N GLY A 752 24.08 23.86 -36.64
CA GLY A 752 23.56 23.80 -38.01
C GLY A 752 22.66 24.99 -38.38
N GLU A 753 21.72 24.77 -39.30
CA GLU A 753 20.95 25.84 -39.96
C GLU A 753 20.04 26.66 -39.01
N THR A 754 19.68 26.11 -37.84
CA THR A 754 18.82 26.75 -36.82
C THR A 754 19.60 27.28 -35.61
N ALA A 755 20.94 27.24 -35.62
CA ALA A 755 21.76 27.60 -34.45
C ALA A 755 21.58 29.05 -33.99
N GLU A 756 21.42 30.00 -34.92
CA GLU A 756 21.18 31.41 -34.60
C GLU A 756 19.80 31.62 -33.95
N GLU A 757 18.77 30.92 -34.45
CA GLU A 757 17.42 30.91 -33.91
C GLU A 757 17.37 30.28 -32.51
N PHE A 758 18.07 29.15 -32.31
CA PHE A 758 18.23 28.53 -30.98
C PHE A 758 18.81 29.53 -29.98
N ALA A 759 19.93 30.17 -30.34
CA ALA A 759 20.60 31.14 -29.47
C ALA A 759 19.72 32.36 -29.14
N GLN A 760 18.88 32.81 -30.07
CA GLN A 760 17.91 33.88 -29.83
C GLN A 760 16.77 33.43 -28.91
N ALA A 761 16.12 32.30 -29.20
CA ALA A 761 15.01 31.76 -28.39
C ALA A 761 15.44 31.46 -26.94
N THR A 762 16.68 31.00 -26.74
CA THR A 762 17.20 30.66 -25.41
C THR A 762 17.99 31.80 -24.74
N ALA A 763 18.04 33.01 -25.30
CA ALA A 763 18.87 34.11 -24.79
C ALA A 763 18.55 34.53 -23.35
N HIS A 764 17.32 34.24 -22.87
CA HIS A 764 16.86 34.53 -21.51
C HIS A 764 16.88 33.30 -20.58
N PHE A 765 17.35 32.13 -21.05
CA PHE A 765 17.48 30.93 -20.23
C PHE A 765 18.93 30.78 -19.72
N PRO A 766 19.18 30.87 -18.40
CA PRO A 766 20.53 30.74 -17.85
C PRO A 766 21.01 29.29 -17.94
N SER A 767 21.74 29.00 -19.03
CA SER A 767 22.20 27.68 -19.47
C SER A 767 21.08 26.71 -19.89
N VAL A 768 21.20 26.16 -21.09
CA VAL A 768 20.27 25.18 -21.64
C VAL A 768 20.85 23.78 -21.43
N ASN A 769 20.18 22.96 -20.63
CA ASN A 769 20.57 21.58 -20.38
C ASN A 769 20.57 20.76 -21.69
N PRO A 770 21.52 19.85 -21.96
CA PRO A 770 21.47 18.94 -23.12
C PRO A 770 20.17 18.09 -23.24
N ALA A 771 19.46 17.90 -22.14
CA ALA A 771 18.12 17.29 -22.10
C ALA A 771 17.02 18.18 -22.71
N ALA A 772 17.25 19.48 -22.87
CA ALA A 772 16.26 20.41 -23.42
C ALA A 772 16.19 20.34 -24.96
N LEU A 773 14.97 20.31 -25.47
CA LEU A 773 14.65 20.48 -26.88
C LEU A 773 13.87 21.79 -27.05
N VAL A 774 14.29 22.61 -28.00
CA VAL A 774 13.59 23.83 -28.40
C VAL A 774 12.77 23.52 -29.64
N LEU A 775 11.47 23.78 -29.59
CA LEU A 775 10.55 23.54 -30.69
C LEU A 775 9.92 24.85 -31.16
N ARG A 776 10.03 25.15 -32.45
CA ARG A 776 9.29 26.24 -33.08
C ARG A 776 7.86 25.78 -33.37
N ILE A 777 6.89 26.58 -32.97
CA ILE A 777 5.48 26.46 -33.35
C ILE A 777 5.34 27.00 -34.78
N GLU A 778 5.33 26.10 -35.76
CA GLU A 778 5.11 26.43 -37.18
C GLU A 778 3.67 26.88 -37.44
N GLN A 779 2.74 26.27 -36.72
CA GLN A 779 1.31 26.54 -36.90
C GLN A 779 0.55 26.20 -35.62
N LEU A 780 -0.16 27.19 -35.07
CA LEU A 780 -1.24 26.98 -34.11
C LEU A 780 -2.52 26.67 -34.90
N ILE A 781 -3.14 25.52 -34.62
CA ILE A 781 -4.37 25.07 -35.25
C ILE A 781 -5.44 24.99 -34.16
N ALA A 782 -6.37 25.93 -34.19
CA ALA A 782 -7.67 25.76 -33.54
C ALA A 782 -8.41 24.64 -34.28
N LEU A 783 -8.94 23.64 -33.55
CA LEU A 783 -9.78 22.61 -34.14
C LEU A 783 -11.24 22.90 -33.82
N GLY A 784 -11.92 23.47 -34.82
CA GLY A 784 -13.34 23.79 -34.86
C GLY A 784 -13.74 24.13 -36.30
#